data_AF-A0A9X2M559-F1
#
_entry.id   AF-A0A9X2M559-F1
#
_cell.length_a   1.000
_cell.length_b   1.000
_cell.length_c   1.000
_cell.angle_alpha   90.00
_cell.angle_beta   90.00
_cell.angle_gamma   90.00
#
_symmetry.space_group_name_H-M   'P 1'
#
loop_
_entity.id
_entity.type
_entity.pdbx_description
1 polymer ?
#
loop_
_entity_poly.entity_id
_entity_poly.type
_entity_poly.pdbx_seq_one_letter_code
_entity_poly.pdbx_strand_id
1 'polypeptide(L)'
;MCEDLGFEKLLGEEGFFACLLGRSPSGAGRGPLYGPDLPVVLLTGGPGMGKGRLLRAVRDHFATKVPVVYLDCGSPVYADRAEPEPGARAAATEALVEIARRLCTWQGTGGPFAFPRLFAGLAVIATGAADGTPAAVATEIERYEGLPQKRRLPGLRTGDFWKGMVSGSIQNLLAALAGQALDPYSAAVSNALLDALFQSLAPRGRVELERIYGGYPGAAGQPQHGLRNLAADFQARGEARELAEGFLFRALREDLEAAYASASGWLRRVGRPGLLLDHAESLLGERLLRAVLTDRRGGQRDRVVIVGTARRADGGAFLYGGLPPEEVVPAAEFRPADGGPPAWSRAGDGRPDRAPLAGGALLLRMPFLTGDQLRRETERRQTRVEPEGGANRRRIDAAVARLSGGRPHTVIRLAAAAAAFRMPPDANDRDVLEAPLRLPGDGAPERPVAEVLLQELLMDQLPVKLPTEHRDEWLDLLTHLSVAHDEECADVLLRHHQSGHVNRLTAHQVATLLTDTGWPRCGRHFIGDFGLRQMLVHRLYGLRPGGAAWYADHHLLRDHYGRGAADGEPPGGEAFGSVVTHRMNHHLVSGGADDVAGHLAATLPGRPREWCAELLEIAQAPYPGGADARRERAQGLVVATGPALRRTVDQLLHAVWLCEERTRPTGQETARTLAQLLGLLSIMEFEGAGQLGKVATQWSDLAANEQPLLRCACTEQLGRRR
;
A
#
# COMPACT_ATOMS: atom_id res chain seq x y z
N MET A 1 -9.51 15.30 -12.89
CA MET A 1 -10.04 14.19 -12.06
C MET A 1 -10.53 14.79 -10.75
N CYS A 2 -11.57 14.24 -10.10
CA CYS A 2 -11.94 14.68 -8.75
C CYS A 2 -10.88 14.13 -7.78
N GLU A 3 -9.91 14.95 -7.38
CA GLU A 3 -8.76 14.50 -6.59
C GLU A 3 -9.15 14.05 -5.17
N ASP A 4 -10.31 14.53 -4.70
CA ASP A 4 -10.79 14.32 -3.33
C ASP A 4 -11.80 13.17 -3.18
N LEU A 5 -12.10 12.42 -4.25
CA LEU A 5 -13.11 11.35 -4.21
C LEU A 5 -12.79 10.33 -3.11
N GLY A 6 -13.66 10.22 -2.10
CA GLY A 6 -13.49 9.31 -0.96
C GLY A 6 -12.73 9.92 0.23
N PHE A 7 -12.28 11.17 0.15
CA PHE A 7 -11.49 11.85 1.19
C PHE A 7 -12.24 12.99 1.87
N GLU A 8 -13.53 13.15 1.62
CA GLU A 8 -14.32 14.31 2.03
C GLU A 8 -14.30 14.51 3.55
N LYS A 9 -14.38 13.41 4.32
CA LYS A 9 -14.30 13.43 5.80
C LYS A 9 -12.89 13.72 6.34
N LEU A 10 -11.85 13.53 5.54
CA LEU A 10 -10.46 13.74 5.93
C LEU A 10 -10.00 15.18 5.67
N LEU A 11 -10.42 15.74 4.53
CA LEU A 11 -9.97 17.03 4.02
C LEU A 11 -10.92 18.19 4.36
N GLY A 12 -12.14 17.92 4.83
CA GLY A 12 -13.12 18.96 5.14
C GLY A 12 -12.67 19.97 6.21
N GLU A 13 -13.47 21.03 6.39
CA GLU A 13 -13.18 22.13 7.33
C GLU A 13 -12.98 21.68 8.78
N GLU A 14 -13.64 20.57 9.16
CA GLU A 14 -13.55 19.90 10.46
C GLU A 14 -12.97 18.49 10.33
N GLY A 15 -12.34 18.21 9.19
CA GLY A 15 -11.76 16.91 8.87
C GLY A 15 -10.53 16.61 9.73
N PHE A 16 -10.12 15.35 9.67
CA PHE A 16 -8.96 14.84 10.42
C PHE A 16 -7.71 15.71 10.26
N PHE A 17 -7.36 16.09 9.02
CA PHE A 17 -6.14 16.89 8.78
C PHE A 17 -6.26 18.33 9.26
N ALA A 18 -7.47 18.91 9.25
CA ALA A 18 -7.71 20.24 9.77
C ALA A 18 -7.44 20.31 11.28
N CYS A 19 -7.90 19.31 12.03
CA CYS A 19 -7.66 19.20 13.47
C CYS A 19 -6.22 18.74 13.79
N LEU A 20 -5.60 17.91 12.95
CA LEU A 20 -4.21 17.46 13.14
C LEU A 20 -3.22 18.62 12.96
N LEU A 21 -3.41 19.44 11.91
CA LEU A 21 -2.59 20.62 11.60
C LEU A 21 -3.01 21.87 12.39
N GLY A 22 -4.16 21.86 13.07
CA GLY A 22 -4.70 23.00 13.83
C GLY A 22 -5.18 24.16 12.97
N ARG A 23 -5.45 23.91 11.68
CA ARG A 23 -5.88 24.90 10.70
C ARG A 23 -6.73 24.20 9.64
N SER A 24 -7.86 24.78 9.25
CA SER A 24 -8.70 24.25 8.18
C SER A 24 -8.19 24.64 6.78
N PRO A 25 -8.71 24.02 5.69
CA PRO A 25 -8.36 24.40 4.31
C PRO A 25 -8.70 25.86 3.98
N SER A 26 -9.84 26.37 4.45
CA SER A 26 -10.17 27.81 4.33
C SER A 26 -9.19 28.71 5.09
N GLY A 27 -8.40 28.14 6.00
CA GLY A 27 -7.49 28.84 6.85
C GLY A 27 -8.15 29.36 8.12
N ALA A 28 -9.22 28.74 8.62
CA ALA A 28 -9.73 29.02 9.97
C ALA A 28 -8.93 28.23 11.03
N GLY A 29 -8.84 28.76 12.25
CA GLY A 29 -8.18 28.07 13.36
C GLY A 29 -8.99 26.85 13.81
N ARG A 30 -8.31 25.74 14.14
CA ARG A 30 -8.94 24.53 14.67
C ARG A 30 -8.24 24.06 15.93
N GLY A 31 -9.02 23.51 16.87
CA GLY A 31 -8.48 22.88 18.07
C GLY A 31 -7.59 21.70 17.67
N PRO A 32 -6.36 21.60 18.21
CA PRO A 32 -5.48 20.50 17.88
C PRO A 32 -6.07 19.18 18.39
N LEU A 33 -6.10 18.16 17.52
CA LEU A 33 -6.68 16.86 17.83
C LEU A 33 -5.98 16.13 18.98
N TYR A 34 -4.65 16.26 19.03
CA TYR A 34 -3.79 15.65 20.04
C TYR A 34 -2.96 16.70 20.74
N GLY A 35 -2.52 16.39 21.96
CA GLY A 35 -1.65 17.24 22.79
C GLY A 35 -0.24 17.42 22.21
N PRO A 36 0.77 17.75 23.05
CA PRO A 36 2.15 17.93 22.59
C PRO A 36 2.87 16.61 22.24
N ASP A 37 2.40 15.46 22.75
CA ASP A 37 2.80 14.16 22.23
C ASP A 37 1.94 13.83 21.01
N LEU A 38 2.56 13.82 19.83
CA LEU A 38 1.87 13.54 18.58
C LEU A 38 2.14 12.10 18.13
N PRO A 39 1.10 11.37 17.65
CA PRO A 39 1.34 10.14 16.94
C PRO A 39 2.02 10.42 15.60
N VAL A 40 2.75 9.44 15.10
CA VAL A 40 3.05 9.35 13.67
C VAL A 40 1.85 8.71 12.99
N VAL A 41 1.24 9.40 12.03
CA VAL A 41 0.05 8.90 11.34
C VAL A 41 0.50 8.08 10.13
N LEU A 42 0.09 6.82 10.06
CA LEU A 42 0.35 5.96 8.91
C LEU A 42 -0.93 5.74 8.13
N LEU A 43 -0.95 6.20 6.87
CA LEU A 43 -2.02 5.91 5.92
C LEU A 43 -1.86 4.47 5.46
N THR A 44 -2.74 3.58 5.91
CA THR A 44 -2.64 2.13 5.65
C THR A 44 -3.61 1.69 4.58
N GLY A 45 -3.14 0.86 3.65
CA GLY A 45 -3.96 0.22 2.63
C GLY A 45 -3.12 -0.23 1.44
N GLY A 46 -3.59 -1.26 0.74
CA GLY A 46 -2.90 -1.82 -0.43
C GLY A 46 -2.84 -0.88 -1.66
N PRO A 47 -2.40 -1.41 -2.81
CA PRO A 47 -2.31 -0.65 -4.05
C PRO A 47 -3.67 -0.09 -4.47
N GLY A 48 -3.68 1.13 -5.03
CA GLY A 48 -4.91 1.75 -5.52
C GLY A 48 -5.85 2.36 -4.46
N MET A 49 -5.46 2.35 -3.19
CA MET A 49 -6.22 3.02 -2.10
C MET A 49 -6.09 4.55 -2.10
N GLY A 50 -5.24 5.12 -2.96
CA GLY A 50 -5.10 6.57 -3.11
C GLY A 50 -4.31 7.27 -2.01
N LYS A 51 -3.42 6.56 -1.29
CA LYS A 51 -2.58 7.11 -0.21
C LYS A 51 -1.78 8.36 -0.65
N GLY A 52 -0.98 8.24 -1.70
CA GLY A 52 -0.20 9.36 -2.24
C GLY A 52 -1.08 10.49 -2.81
N ARG A 53 -2.26 10.15 -3.36
CA ARG A 53 -3.26 11.14 -3.79
C ARG A 53 -3.77 11.95 -2.60
N LEU A 54 -4.08 11.29 -1.48
CA LEU A 54 -4.48 11.97 -0.24
C LEU A 54 -3.37 12.89 0.27
N LEU A 55 -2.10 12.43 0.30
CA LEU A 55 -0.99 13.29 0.73
C LEU A 55 -0.82 14.52 -0.18
N ARG A 56 -0.93 14.36 -1.49
CA ARG A 56 -0.92 15.50 -2.43
C ARG A 56 -2.10 16.43 -2.20
N ALA A 57 -3.31 15.90 -2.01
CA ALA A 57 -4.48 16.70 -1.68
C ALA A 57 -4.31 17.47 -0.37
N VAL A 58 -3.73 16.85 0.68
CA VAL A 58 -3.39 17.55 1.94
C VAL A 58 -2.36 18.66 1.67
N ARG A 59 -1.31 18.40 0.90
CA ARG A 59 -0.37 19.46 0.52
C ARG A 59 -1.11 20.60 -0.18
N ASP A 60 -1.93 20.32 -1.19
CA ASP A 60 -2.53 21.34 -2.03
C ASP A 60 -3.57 22.18 -1.27
N HIS A 61 -4.34 21.56 -0.37
CA HIS A 61 -5.32 22.26 0.47
C HIS A 61 -4.68 23.08 1.61
N PHE A 62 -3.56 22.62 2.18
CA PHE A 62 -3.02 23.20 3.43
C PHE A 62 -1.70 23.96 3.25
N ALA A 63 -0.93 23.76 2.18
CA ALA A 63 0.40 24.36 2.00
C ALA A 63 0.38 25.89 1.84
N THR A 64 -0.77 26.53 1.62
CA THR A 64 -0.86 28.00 1.67
C THR A 64 -1.15 28.52 3.09
N LYS A 65 -1.57 27.64 4.01
CA LYS A 65 -2.07 28.00 5.34
C LYS A 65 -1.10 27.64 6.45
N VAL A 66 -0.43 26.50 6.33
CA VAL A 66 0.57 25.99 7.27
C VAL A 66 1.74 25.39 6.49
N PRO A 67 2.97 25.40 7.06
CA PRO A 67 4.14 24.86 6.37
C PRO A 67 4.04 23.33 6.26
N VAL A 68 3.71 22.86 5.06
CA VAL A 68 3.61 21.43 4.72
C VAL A 68 4.63 21.08 3.66
N VAL A 69 5.42 20.03 3.91
CA VAL A 69 6.36 19.47 2.94
C VAL A 69 5.91 18.06 2.55
N TYR A 70 5.76 17.84 1.25
CA TYR A 70 5.53 16.52 0.67
C TYR A 70 6.85 15.95 0.13
N LEU A 71 7.23 14.76 0.57
CA LEU A 71 8.43 14.05 0.14
C LEU A 71 8.01 12.69 -0.45
N ASP A 72 8.53 12.36 -1.62
CA ASP A 72 8.39 11.01 -2.18
C ASP A 72 9.60 10.17 -1.79
N CYS A 73 9.47 9.37 -0.73
CA CYS A 73 10.56 8.53 -0.22
C CYS A 73 10.96 7.41 -1.18
N GLY A 74 10.17 7.13 -2.21
CA GLY A 74 10.48 6.14 -3.25
C GLY A 74 11.31 6.70 -4.41
N SER A 75 11.51 8.03 -4.46
CA SER A 75 12.22 8.68 -5.55
C SER A 75 13.72 8.32 -5.55
N PRO A 76 14.29 7.87 -6.69
CA PRO A 76 15.71 7.56 -6.79
C PRO A 76 16.61 8.79 -6.64
N VAL A 77 16.05 9.99 -6.85
CA VAL A 77 16.77 11.27 -6.81
C VAL A 77 17.58 11.47 -5.51
N TYR A 78 17.10 10.96 -4.36
CA TYR A 78 17.84 11.08 -3.10
C TYR A 78 19.07 10.16 -3.04
N ALA A 79 18.97 8.96 -3.61
CA ALA A 79 20.10 8.05 -3.72
C ALA A 79 21.11 8.58 -4.75
N ASP A 80 20.63 9.02 -5.92
CA ASP A 80 21.47 9.56 -7.01
C ASP A 80 22.26 10.80 -6.57
N ARG A 81 21.67 11.67 -5.76
CA ARG A 81 22.36 12.86 -5.19
C ARG A 81 23.40 12.49 -4.13
N ALA A 82 23.20 11.37 -3.43
CA ALA A 82 24.08 10.92 -2.36
C ALA A 82 25.26 10.09 -2.86
N GLU A 83 25.08 9.35 -3.96
CA GLU A 83 26.09 8.46 -4.56
C GLU A 83 27.47 9.10 -4.76
N PRO A 84 27.61 10.37 -5.22
CA PRO A 84 28.93 10.94 -5.49
C PRO A 84 29.83 11.10 -4.25
N GLU A 85 29.26 11.21 -3.05
CA GLU A 85 30.02 11.48 -1.81
C GLU A 85 29.46 10.64 -0.64
N PRO A 86 29.62 9.30 -0.66
CA PRO A 86 28.97 8.41 0.30
C PRO A 86 29.47 8.58 1.74
N GLY A 87 30.65 9.21 1.93
CA GLY A 87 31.20 9.57 3.24
C GLY A 87 30.60 10.84 3.86
N ALA A 88 29.95 11.68 3.06
CA ALA A 88 29.34 12.95 3.49
C ALA A 88 27.84 13.07 3.18
N ARG A 89 27.29 12.19 2.33
CA ARG A 89 25.90 12.23 1.86
C ARG A 89 25.21 10.88 2.00
N ALA A 90 23.92 10.95 2.35
CA ALA A 90 22.98 9.85 2.40
C ALA A 90 21.65 10.26 1.76
N ALA A 91 20.86 9.30 1.28
CA ALA A 91 19.49 9.59 0.86
C ALA A 91 18.68 10.29 1.97
N ALA A 92 18.91 9.92 3.24
CA ALA A 92 18.32 10.59 4.39
C ALA A 92 18.76 12.06 4.52
N THR A 93 20.06 12.35 4.42
CA THR A 93 20.55 13.74 4.52
C THR A 93 20.08 14.58 3.34
N GLU A 94 20.03 14.02 2.13
CA GLU A 94 19.47 14.70 0.94
C GLU A 94 17.99 15.05 1.12
N ALA A 95 17.20 14.13 1.69
CA ALA A 95 15.81 14.40 2.03
C ALA A 95 15.67 15.50 3.09
N LEU A 96 16.48 15.48 4.15
CA LEU A 96 16.48 16.52 5.19
C LEU A 96 16.85 17.89 4.62
N VAL A 97 17.85 17.95 3.74
CA VAL A 97 18.25 19.18 3.05
C VAL A 97 17.13 19.70 2.15
N GLU A 98 16.42 18.82 1.44
CA GLU A 98 15.26 19.22 0.63
C GLU A 98 14.11 19.76 1.48
N ILE A 99 13.79 19.11 2.60
CA ILE A 99 12.80 19.59 3.57
C ILE A 99 13.19 20.98 4.07
N ALA A 100 14.45 21.15 4.50
CA ALA A 100 14.95 22.40 5.01
C ALA A 100 14.87 23.50 3.93
N ARG A 101 15.34 23.25 2.70
CA ARG A 101 15.25 24.22 1.57
C ARG A 101 13.81 24.68 1.29
N ARG A 102 12.84 23.76 1.30
CA ARG A 102 11.43 24.11 1.08
C ARG A 102 10.88 24.98 2.22
N LEU A 103 11.23 24.69 3.47
CA LEU A 103 10.79 25.48 4.62
C LEU A 103 11.52 26.83 4.72
N CYS A 104 12.75 26.92 4.21
CA CYS A 104 13.49 28.16 4.09
C CYS A 104 12.86 29.16 3.09
N THR A 105 12.06 28.68 2.15
CA THR A 105 11.35 29.51 1.18
C THR A 105 9.90 29.80 1.59
N TRP A 106 9.49 29.38 2.79
CA TRP A 106 8.13 29.62 3.31
C TRP A 106 7.80 31.12 3.41
N GLN A 107 6.74 31.55 2.72
CA GLN A 107 6.29 32.94 2.68
C GLN A 107 5.02 33.20 3.53
N GLY A 108 4.42 32.16 4.12
CA GLY A 108 3.22 32.30 4.92
C GLY A 108 3.47 32.87 6.32
N THR A 109 2.52 32.67 7.22
CA THR A 109 2.55 33.20 8.60
C THR A 109 3.86 32.85 9.32
N GLY A 110 4.53 33.87 9.87
CA GLY A 110 5.84 33.75 10.49
C GLY A 110 7.04 33.71 9.54
N GLY A 111 6.86 33.64 8.22
CA GLY A 111 7.95 33.69 7.26
C GLY A 111 8.95 32.53 7.37
N PRO A 112 10.11 32.64 6.71
CA PRO A 112 11.00 31.51 6.44
C PRO A 112 11.57 30.90 7.72
N PHE A 113 11.89 29.61 7.64
CA PHE A 113 12.57 28.86 8.70
C PHE A 113 14.09 28.99 8.58
N ALA A 114 14.77 28.80 9.71
CA ALA A 114 16.23 28.74 9.77
C ALA A 114 16.63 27.41 10.43
N PHE A 115 17.72 26.81 9.95
CA PHE A 115 18.14 25.45 10.36
C PHE A 115 19.58 25.38 10.88
N PRO A 116 19.95 26.17 11.91
CA PRO A 116 21.31 26.23 12.39
C PRO A 116 21.81 24.93 13.04
N ARG A 117 20.93 24.15 13.70
CA ARG A 117 21.33 22.90 14.35
C ARG A 117 21.61 21.86 13.29
N LEU A 118 20.66 21.68 12.36
CA LEU A 118 20.85 20.80 11.21
C LEU A 118 22.10 21.18 10.42
N PHE A 119 22.32 22.47 10.15
CA PHE A 119 23.50 22.95 9.44
C PHE A 119 24.80 22.56 10.16
N ALA A 120 24.88 22.69 11.48
CA ALA A 120 26.08 22.31 12.23
C ALA A 120 26.41 20.82 12.07
N GLY A 121 25.40 19.94 12.13
CA GLY A 121 25.58 18.52 11.86
C GLY A 121 25.99 18.23 10.41
N LEU A 122 25.31 18.85 9.44
CA LEU A 122 25.62 18.70 8.00
C LEU A 122 27.04 19.18 7.66
N ALA A 123 27.49 20.28 8.26
CA ALA A 123 28.84 20.80 8.06
C ALA A 123 29.90 19.83 8.60
N VAL A 124 29.64 19.18 9.73
CA VAL A 124 30.62 18.24 10.32
C VAL A 124 30.67 16.91 9.57
N ILE A 125 29.56 16.38 9.05
CA ILE A 125 29.60 15.20 8.17
C ILE A 125 30.26 15.49 6.82
N ALA A 126 30.25 16.76 6.36
CA ALA A 126 30.94 17.17 5.14
C ALA A 126 32.46 16.90 5.19
N THR A 127 33.03 16.73 6.39
CA THR A 127 34.43 16.33 6.57
C THR A 127 34.75 14.92 6.04
N GLY A 128 33.74 14.12 5.71
CA GLY A 128 33.88 12.85 5.00
C GLY A 128 33.90 12.95 3.47
N ALA A 129 33.82 14.15 2.89
CA ALA A 129 33.85 14.35 1.44
C ALA A 129 35.27 14.16 0.90
N ALA A 130 35.42 13.35 -0.15
CA ALA A 130 36.72 12.98 -0.76
C ALA A 130 37.85 12.79 0.27
N ASP A 131 37.62 11.92 1.27
CA ASP A 131 38.54 11.61 2.38
C ASP A 131 38.99 12.82 3.23
N GLY A 132 38.22 13.90 3.22
CA GLY A 132 38.42 15.08 4.09
C GLY A 132 39.36 16.14 3.53
N THR A 133 39.58 16.18 2.21
CA THR A 133 40.36 17.28 1.60
C THR A 133 39.67 18.63 1.82
N PRO A 134 40.40 19.69 2.24
CA PRO A 134 39.78 20.98 2.57
C PRO A 134 38.91 21.57 1.45
N ALA A 135 39.29 21.36 0.17
CA ALA A 135 38.54 21.81 -1.00
C ALA A 135 37.22 21.05 -1.20
N ALA A 136 37.20 19.73 -0.99
CA ALA A 136 35.98 18.93 -1.09
C ALA A 136 35.01 19.26 0.06
N VAL A 137 35.54 19.43 1.28
CA VAL A 137 34.76 19.85 2.45
C VAL A 137 34.13 21.23 2.20
N ALA A 138 34.89 22.19 1.67
CA ALA A 138 34.37 23.52 1.32
C ALA A 138 33.25 23.43 0.27
N THR A 139 33.46 22.66 -0.80
CA THR A 139 32.46 22.43 -1.86
C THR A 139 31.18 21.81 -1.30
N GLU A 140 31.31 20.86 -0.38
CA GLU A 140 30.15 20.21 0.24
C GLU A 140 29.39 21.16 1.17
N ILE A 141 30.10 22.00 1.92
CA ILE A 141 29.49 23.05 2.76
C ILE A 141 28.78 24.11 1.91
N GLU A 142 29.34 24.49 0.75
CA GLU A 142 28.73 25.42 -0.21
C GLU A 142 27.33 24.96 -0.65
N ARG A 143 27.16 23.65 -0.84
CA ARG A 143 25.88 23.04 -1.19
C ARG A 143 24.77 23.32 -0.16
N TYR A 144 25.16 23.58 1.09
CA TYR A 144 24.26 23.90 2.19
C TYR A 144 24.03 25.41 2.38
N GLU A 145 24.70 26.30 1.62
CA GLU A 145 24.55 27.76 1.75
C GLU A 145 23.12 28.26 1.49
N GLY A 146 22.36 27.53 0.67
CA GLY A 146 20.94 27.80 0.44
C GLY A 146 20.04 27.58 1.67
N LEU A 147 20.57 27.05 2.78
CA LEU A 147 19.87 26.94 4.06
C LEU A 147 20.09 28.22 4.89
N PRO A 148 19.13 29.17 4.93
CA PRO A 148 19.23 30.33 5.79
C PRO A 148 19.50 29.94 7.24
N GLN A 149 20.62 30.45 7.74
CA GLN A 149 20.97 30.42 9.16
C GLN A 149 20.38 31.62 9.92
N LYS A 150 19.75 32.57 9.19
CA LYS A 150 19.15 33.81 9.68
C LYS A 150 17.73 34.01 9.16
N ARG A 151 16.86 34.59 9.99
CA ARG A 151 15.54 35.09 9.58
C ARG A 151 15.69 36.55 9.13
N ARG A 152 15.45 36.86 7.85
CA ARG A 152 15.43 38.25 7.36
C ARG A 152 14.15 38.93 7.86
N LEU A 153 14.28 39.94 8.71
CA LEU A 153 13.17 40.85 9.09
C LEU A 153 13.49 42.27 8.60
N PRO A 154 12.57 42.96 7.91
CA PRO A 154 12.68 44.40 7.69
C PRO A 154 12.27 45.14 8.97
N GLY A 155 13.16 45.97 9.52
CA GLY A 155 12.77 47.10 10.39
C GLY A 155 12.80 46.94 11.92
N LEU A 156 13.26 45.83 12.50
CA LEU A 156 13.41 45.71 13.98
C LEU A 156 14.77 45.14 14.39
N ARG A 157 15.54 45.92 15.17
CA ARG A 157 16.75 45.48 15.88
C ARG A 157 16.35 44.61 17.07
N THR A 158 16.13 43.31 16.87
CA THR A 158 16.18 42.31 17.95
C THR A 158 16.24 40.90 17.38
N GLY A 159 17.39 40.23 17.57
CA GLY A 159 17.57 38.81 17.27
C GLY A 159 18.87 38.40 16.56
N ASP A 160 20.01 39.04 16.81
CA ASP A 160 21.34 38.59 16.34
C ASP A 160 21.79 37.31 17.08
N PHE A 161 21.16 36.16 16.81
CA PHE A 161 21.48 34.88 17.47
C PHE A 161 22.64 34.11 16.78
N TRP A 162 22.68 34.09 15.43
CA TRP A 162 23.78 33.57 14.62
C TRP A 162 24.39 34.70 13.79
N LYS A 163 25.10 35.62 14.44
CA LYS A 163 25.63 36.82 13.78
C LYS A 163 26.79 36.47 12.84
N GLY A 164 26.48 36.23 11.56
CA GLY A 164 27.32 36.50 10.38
C GLY A 164 28.55 35.60 10.19
N MET A 165 28.70 35.05 8.98
CA MET A 165 29.90 34.34 8.53
C MET A 165 30.13 32.93 9.09
N VAL A 166 29.11 32.10 9.36
CA VAL A 166 29.42 30.68 9.63
C VAL A 166 29.95 30.01 8.35
N SER A 167 29.34 30.20 7.18
CA SER A 167 29.92 29.67 5.91
C SER A 167 31.18 30.44 5.50
N GLY A 168 31.12 31.77 5.37
CA GLY A 168 32.25 32.57 4.89
C GLY A 168 33.52 32.45 5.73
N SER A 169 33.43 32.43 7.06
CA SER A 169 34.62 32.23 7.91
C SER A 169 35.13 30.80 7.84
N ILE A 170 34.24 29.80 7.79
CA ILE A 170 34.63 28.39 7.64
C ILE A 170 35.29 28.17 6.27
N GLN A 171 34.73 28.71 5.19
CA GLN A 171 35.28 28.66 3.84
C GLN A 171 36.63 29.34 3.76
N ASN A 172 36.77 30.56 4.31
CA ASN A 172 38.05 31.26 4.32
C ASN A 172 39.11 30.47 5.10
N LEU A 173 38.72 29.81 6.21
CA LEU A 173 39.61 28.94 6.96
C LEU A 173 39.98 27.68 6.17
N LEU A 174 39.00 26.99 5.57
CA LEU A 174 39.24 25.79 4.77
C LEU A 174 40.06 26.09 3.51
N ALA A 175 39.84 27.23 2.88
CA ALA A 175 40.64 27.73 1.75
C ALA A 175 42.07 28.09 2.19
N ALA A 176 42.24 28.70 3.38
CA ALA A 176 43.55 28.96 3.94
C ALA A 176 44.30 27.66 4.28
N LEU A 177 43.59 26.63 4.77
CA LEU A 177 44.14 25.30 5.01
C LEU A 177 44.45 24.56 3.69
N ALA A 178 43.67 24.76 2.63
CA ALA A 178 43.94 24.21 1.30
C ALA A 178 45.22 24.81 0.68
N GLY A 179 45.55 26.06 1.00
CA GLY A 179 46.78 26.73 0.56
C GLY A 179 48.03 26.33 1.34
N GLN A 180 47.88 25.65 2.49
CA GLN A 180 48.97 25.05 3.24
C GLN A 180 49.14 23.60 2.79
N ALA A 181 50.35 23.19 2.42
CA ALA A 181 50.67 21.82 2.00
C ALA A 181 50.65 20.84 3.20
N LEU A 182 49.52 20.76 3.89
CA LEU A 182 49.26 19.79 4.94
C LEU A 182 48.75 18.49 4.31
N ASP A 183 49.32 17.36 4.74
CA ASP A 183 48.79 16.04 4.39
C ASP A 183 47.33 15.90 4.86
N PRO A 184 46.45 15.26 4.06
CA PRO A 184 45.01 15.20 4.30
C PRO A 184 44.67 14.28 5.48
N TYR A 185 44.75 14.79 6.70
CA TYR A 185 44.16 14.14 7.88
C TYR A 185 42.76 14.71 8.14
N SER A 186 41.72 13.94 7.83
CA SER A 186 40.30 14.28 8.05
C SER A 186 40.01 14.77 9.49
N ALA A 187 40.76 14.25 10.49
CA ALA A 187 40.67 14.68 11.88
C ALA A 187 41.14 16.13 12.11
N ALA A 188 42.18 16.60 11.40
CA ALA A 188 42.69 17.96 11.53
C ALA A 188 41.70 18.98 10.94
N VAL A 189 41.15 18.67 9.76
CA VAL A 189 40.12 19.47 9.11
C VAL A 189 38.84 19.52 9.95
N SER A 190 38.44 18.38 10.52
CA SER A 190 37.30 18.30 11.44
C SER A 190 37.50 19.14 12.70
N ASN A 191 38.68 19.09 13.33
CA ASN A 191 38.99 19.91 14.50
C ASN A 191 38.98 21.41 14.18
N ALA A 192 39.63 21.82 13.09
CA ALA A 192 39.65 23.22 12.66
C ALA A 192 38.23 23.73 12.35
N LEU A 193 37.41 22.91 11.69
CA LEU A 193 36.01 23.22 11.40
C LEU A 193 35.20 23.40 12.69
N LEU A 194 35.35 22.50 13.66
CA LEU A 194 34.66 22.58 14.95
C LEU A 194 35.07 23.84 15.71
N ASP A 195 36.38 24.14 15.78
CA ASP A 195 36.87 25.34 16.44
C ASP A 195 36.32 26.60 15.78
N ALA A 196 36.33 26.67 14.44
CA ALA A 196 35.74 27.77 13.69
C ALA A 196 34.24 27.91 13.94
N LEU A 197 33.51 26.79 13.93
CA LEU A 197 32.09 26.73 14.20
C LEU A 197 31.80 27.32 15.57
N PHE A 198 32.43 26.83 16.65
CA PHE A 198 32.18 27.33 18.02
C PHE A 198 32.69 28.76 18.27
N GLN A 199 33.81 29.16 17.67
CA GLN A 199 34.34 30.53 17.76
C GLN A 199 33.37 31.54 17.12
N SER A 200 32.71 31.17 16.03
CA SER A 200 31.77 32.04 15.32
C SER A 200 30.41 32.22 16.03
N LEU A 201 30.11 31.44 17.07
CA LEU A 201 28.80 31.46 17.72
C LEU A 201 28.69 32.50 18.82
N ALA A 202 27.54 33.17 18.87
CA ALA A 202 27.16 33.92 20.05
C ALA A 202 26.97 32.98 21.27
N PRO A 203 27.11 33.48 22.52
CA PRO A 203 27.01 32.64 23.73
C PRO A 203 25.75 31.79 23.80
N ARG A 204 24.59 32.35 23.39
CA ARG A 204 23.34 31.59 23.36
C ARG A 204 23.33 30.49 22.27
N GLY A 205 24.04 30.68 21.15
CA GLY A 205 24.21 29.65 20.12
C GLY A 205 25.04 28.46 20.61
N ARG A 206 26.07 28.72 21.42
CA ARG A 206 26.86 27.67 22.08
C ARG A 206 25.99 26.82 23.02
N VAL A 207 25.15 27.46 23.84
CA VAL A 207 24.22 26.77 24.74
C VAL A 207 23.24 25.87 23.97
N GLU A 208 22.75 26.30 22.80
CA GLU A 208 21.84 25.46 22.00
C GLU A 208 22.54 24.26 21.35
N LEU A 209 23.80 24.42 20.90
CA LEU A 209 24.57 23.27 20.42
C LEU A 209 24.97 22.35 21.57
N GLU A 210 25.30 22.87 22.74
CA GLU A 210 25.54 22.10 23.96
C GLU A 210 24.31 21.27 24.33
N ARG A 211 23.12 21.88 24.31
CA ARG A 211 21.87 21.18 24.61
C ARG A 211 21.56 20.03 23.64
N ILE A 212 21.82 20.21 22.34
CA ILE A 212 21.58 19.16 21.35
C ILE A 212 22.74 18.19 21.29
N TYR A 213 23.90 18.66 20.82
CA TYR A 213 25.02 17.78 20.50
C TYR A 213 25.74 17.28 21.75
N GLY A 214 25.61 17.95 22.90
CA GLY A 214 26.02 17.37 24.18
C GLY A 214 25.18 16.15 24.59
N GLY A 215 23.97 15.99 24.03
CA GLY A 215 23.10 14.83 24.19
C GLY A 215 23.29 13.72 23.13
N TYR A 216 24.25 13.87 22.22
CA TYR A 216 24.60 12.79 21.27
C TYR A 216 25.25 11.63 22.03
N PRO A 217 25.03 10.35 21.63
CA PRO A 217 25.66 9.21 22.30
C PRO A 217 27.19 9.35 22.42
N GLY A 218 27.71 9.15 23.63
CA GLY A 218 29.14 9.31 23.92
C GLY A 218 29.66 10.75 23.99
N ALA A 219 28.80 11.79 23.86
CA ALA A 219 29.22 13.19 23.94
C ALA A 219 29.54 13.66 25.37
N ALA A 220 28.99 13.01 26.39
CA ALA A 220 29.16 13.35 27.80
C ALA A 220 28.88 14.84 28.13
N GLY A 221 27.87 15.43 27.48
CA GLY A 221 27.53 16.85 27.64
C GLY A 221 28.41 17.82 26.83
N GLN A 222 29.46 17.33 26.17
CA GLN A 222 30.37 18.16 25.39
C GLN A 222 29.98 18.15 23.91
N PRO A 223 29.49 19.28 23.34
CA PRO A 223 28.94 19.27 21.98
C PRO A 223 29.99 19.09 20.89
N GLN A 224 31.26 19.43 21.15
CA GLN A 224 32.36 19.10 20.24
C GLN A 224 32.56 17.59 20.11
N HIS A 225 32.48 16.84 21.21
CA HIS A 225 32.53 15.38 21.18
C HIS A 225 31.32 14.81 20.46
N GLY A 226 30.11 15.33 20.71
CA GLY A 226 28.92 14.88 20.03
C GLY A 226 28.97 15.08 18.50
N LEU A 227 29.45 16.23 18.03
CA LEU A 227 29.64 16.47 16.61
C LEU A 227 30.73 15.57 15.99
N ARG A 228 31.84 15.32 16.70
CA ARG A 228 32.87 14.36 16.25
C ARG A 228 32.32 12.94 16.14
N ASN A 229 31.61 12.47 17.18
CA ASN A 229 31.00 11.14 17.19
C ASN A 229 29.98 11.01 16.07
N LEU A 230 29.16 12.05 15.82
CA LEU A 230 28.21 12.07 14.71
C LEU A 230 28.89 11.89 13.35
N ALA A 231 29.99 12.59 13.08
CA ALA A 231 30.75 12.39 11.84
C ALA A 231 31.35 10.98 11.74
N ALA A 232 31.93 10.48 12.83
CA ALA A 232 32.51 9.14 12.86
C ALA A 232 31.45 8.05 12.61
N ASP A 233 30.31 8.13 13.29
CA ASP A 233 29.19 7.19 13.15
C ASP A 233 28.61 7.24 11.74
N PHE A 234 28.48 8.43 11.15
CA PHE A 234 28.03 8.59 9.76
C PHE A 234 28.96 7.89 8.77
N GLN A 235 30.28 7.99 8.97
CA GLN A 235 31.30 7.35 8.13
C GLN A 235 31.37 5.83 8.34
N ALA A 236 31.09 5.34 9.56
CA ALA A 236 31.16 3.92 9.93
C ALA A 236 30.12 3.03 9.20
N ARG A 237 29.12 3.62 8.53
CA ARG A 237 28.01 2.93 7.83
C ARG A 237 27.16 2.06 8.78
N GLY A 238 26.20 1.32 8.24
CA GLY A 238 25.33 0.42 9.02
C GLY A 238 24.50 1.15 10.09
N GLU A 239 24.32 0.51 11.24
CA GLU A 239 23.50 1.04 12.36
C GLU A 239 24.01 2.37 12.93
N ALA A 240 25.34 2.55 12.99
CA ALA A 240 25.94 3.80 13.47
C ALA A 240 25.53 4.98 12.58
N ARG A 241 25.54 4.78 11.26
CA ARG A 241 25.08 5.80 10.32
C ARG A 241 23.58 6.07 10.45
N GLU A 242 22.76 5.05 10.67
CA GLU A 242 21.32 5.24 10.90
C GLU A 242 21.05 6.07 12.16
N LEU A 243 21.86 5.90 13.20
CA LEU A 243 21.82 6.72 14.41
C LEU A 243 22.17 8.19 14.09
N ALA A 244 23.25 8.44 13.34
CA ALA A 244 23.64 9.79 12.92
C ALA A 244 22.56 10.46 12.05
N GLU A 245 22.02 9.73 11.06
CA GLU A 245 20.93 10.19 10.18
C GLU A 245 19.66 10.54 11.00
N GLY A 246 19.30 9.69 11.96
CA GLY A 246 18.18 9.94 12.87
C GLY A 246 18.39 11.16 13.75
N PHE A 247 19.63 11.37 14.24
CA PHE A 247 19.97 12.55 15.04
C PHE A 247 19.93 13.85 14.22
N LEU A 248 20.34 13.82 12.94
CA LEU A 248 20.17 14.98 12.04
C LEU A 248 18.69 15.29 11.80
N PHE A 249 17.84 14.27 11.68
CA PHE A 249 16.39 14.49 11.58
C PHE A 249 15.83 15.12 12.87
N ARG A 250 16.31 14.70 14.04
CA ARG A 250 16.00 15.36 15.31
C ARG A 250 16.41 16.83 15.31
N ALA A 251 17.63 17.15 14.87
CA ALA A 251 18.12 18.53 14.79
C ALA A 251 17.22 19.42 13.91
N LEU A 252 16.74 18.90 12.77
CA LEU A 252 15.76 19.58 11.92
C LEU A 252 14.45 19.86 12.67
N ARG A 253 13.90 18.88 13.38
CA ARG A 253 12.64 19.02 14.13
C ARG A 253 12.77 20.01 15.30
N GLU A 254 13.92 20.01 15.97
CA GLU A 254 14.20 20.98 17.03
C GLU A 254 14.36 22.41 16.50
N ASP A 255 14.92 22.59 15.30
CA ASP A 255 14.93 23.90 14.62
C ASP A 255 13.50 24.38 14.29
N LEU A 256 12.60 23.48 13.88
CA LEU A 256 11.19 23.80 13.68
C LEU A 256 10.48 24.17 14.99
N GLU A 257 10.68 23.40 16.05
CA GLU A 257 10.08 23.71 17.36
C GLU A 257 10.58 25.07 17.88
N ALA A 258 11.89 25.34 17.79
CA ALA A 258 12.48 26.62 18.19
C ALA A 258 11.88 27.79 17.41
N ALA A 259 11.59 27.62 16.12
CA ALA A 259 10.97 28.66 15.30
C ALA A 259 9.54 29.02 15.77
N TYR A 260 8.81 28.07 16.34
CA TYR A 260 7.48 28.29 16.90
C TYR A 260 7.49 28.73 18.37
N ALA A 261 8.42 28.22 19.18
CA ALA A 261 8.56 28.58 20.60
C ALA A 261 9.15 29.98 20.81
N SER A 262 9.80 30.56 19.79
CA SER A 262 10.29 31.95 19.85
C SER A 262 9.16 32.95 20.09
N ALA A 263 9.43 34.07 20.77
CA ALA A 263 8.42 35.12 21.04
C ALA A 263 7.69 35.61 19.77
N SER A 264 8.45 35.80 18.68
CA SER A 264 7.89 36.15 17.37
C SER A 264 7.11 35.01 16.70
N GLY A 265 7.50 33.76 16.97
CA GLY A 265 6.83 32.55 16.50
C GLY A 265 5.47 32.40 17.17
N TRP A 266 5.42 32.54 18.49
CA TRP A 266 4.19 32.46 19.28
C TRP A 266 3.12 33.48 18.82
N LEU A 267 3.53 34.69 18.44
CA LEU A 267 2.62 35.73 17.94
C LEU A 267 2.18 35.54 16.48
N ARG A 268 3.06 35.01 15.63
CA ARG A 268 2.88 35.08 14.16
C ARG A 268 2.68 33.75 13.47
N ARG A 269 3.05 32.62 14.07
CA ARG A 269 2.90 31.30 13.45
C ARG A 269 1.62 30.64 13.91
N VAL A 270 0.91 30.03 12.97
CA VAL A 270 -0.34 29.31 13.25
C VAL A 270 -0.21 27.84 12.85
N GLY A 271 -1.06 27.01 13.46
CA GLY A 271 -1.11 25.58 13.21
C GLY A 271 0.20 24.85 13.53
N ARG A 272 0.37 23.69 12.90
CA ARG A 272 1.52 22.80 13.05
C ARG A 272 2.20 22.56 11.70
N PRO A 273 3.55 22.52 11.65
CA PRO A 273 4.26 22.12 10.45
C PRO A 273 4.00 20.64 10.14
N GLY A 274 3.82 20.30 8.87
CA GLY A 274 3.53 18.95 8.40
C GLY A 274 4.62 18.38 7.50
N LEU A 275 5.01 17.14 7.74
CA LEU A 275 5.86 16.33 6.85
C LEU A 275 5.02 15.15 6.34
N LEU A 276 4.78 15.14 5.03
CA LEU A 276 4.02 14.12 4.33
C LEU A 276 5.00 13.23 3.57
N LEU A 277 5.14 11.98 3.99
CA LEU A 277 6.08 11.00 3.44
C LEU A 277 5.30 10.00 2.59
N ASP A 278 5.35 10.19 1.27
CA ASP A 278 4.84 9.21 0.31
C ASP A 278 5.86 8.09 0.09
N HIS A 279 5.37 6.91 -0.27
CA HIS A 279 6.17 5.67 -0.33
C HIS A 279 7.03 5.44 0.92
N ALA A 280 6.48 5.73 2.11
CA ALA A 280 7.24 5.65 3.35
C ALA A 280 7.64 4.21 3.75
N GLU A 281 7.14 3.20 3.03
CA GLU A 281 7.63 1.82 3.07
C GLU A 281 9.01 1.61 2.43
N SER A 282 9.55 2.61 1.72
CA SER A 282 10.92 2.55 1.20
C SER A 282 11.94 2.62 2.34
N LEU A 283 13.20 2.27 2.06
CA LEU A 283 14.28 2.34 3.06
C LEU A 283 14.41 3.74 3.67
N LEU A 284 14.33 4.79 2.84
CA LEU A 284 14.38 6.19 3.30
C LEU A 284 13.20 6.53 4.22
N GLY A 285 11.99 6.13 3.82
CA GLY A 285 10.79 6.38 4.59
C GLY A 285 10.82 5.67 5.95
N GLU A 286 11.14 4.38 5.95
CA GLU A 286 11.21 3.57 7.18
C GLU A 286 12.25 4.15 8.14
N ARG A 287 13.42 4.56 7.64
CA ARG A 287 14.47 5.19 8.46
C ARG A 287 13.98 6.47 9.13
N LEU A 288 13.33 7.38 8.38
CA LEU A 288 12.79 8.61 8.94
C LEU A 288 11.68 8.34 9.97
N LEU A 289 10.78 7.39 9.69
CA LEU A 289 9.70 7.00 10.61
C LEU A 289 10.26 6.37 11.89
N ARG A 290 11.21 5.45 11.78
CA ARG A 290 11.89 4.80 12.92
C ARG A 290 12.61 5.83 13.78
N ALA A 291 13.32 6.79 13.17
CA ALA A 291 14.02 7.85 13.89
C ALA A 291 13.07 8.68 14.75
N VAL A 292 11.97 9.19 14.18
CA VAL A 292 11.02 10.01 14.96
C VAL A 292 10.25 9.21 16.01
N LEU A 293 9.88 7.96 15.73
CA LEU A 293 9.20 7.10 16.70
C LEU A 293 10.11 6.79 17.90
N THR A 294 11.39 6.53 17.62
CA THR A 294 12.41 6.28 18.65
C THR A 294 12.65 7.52 19.52
N ASP A 295 12.81 8.70 18.88
CA ASP A 295 12.93 9.98 19.59
C ASP A 295 11.74 10.24 20.52
N ARG A 296 10.51 10.11 20.00
CA ARG A 296 9.30 10.38 20.78
C ARG A 296 9.04 9.34 21.86
N ARG A 297 9.49 8.09 21.66
CA ARG A 297 9.53 7.07 22.72
C ARG A 297 10.52 7.45 23.81
N GLY A 298 11.68 8.01 23.45
CA GLY A 298 12.67 8.58 24.36
C GLY A 298 12.26 9.91 25.02
N GLY A 299 10.98 10.31 24.91
CA GLY A 299 10.43 11.49 25.58
C GLY A 299 10.58 12.80 24.81
N GLN A 300 11.15 12.80 23.60
CA GLN A 300 11.20 14.01 22.79
C GLN A 300 9.78 14.43 22.36
N ARG A 301 9.48 15.72 22.49
CA ARG A 301 8.19 16.32 22.13
C ARG A 301 8.40 17.47 21.17
N ASP A 302 7.54 17.54 20.17
CA ASP A 302 7.61 18.52 19.09
C ASP A 302 6.24 18.66 18.44
N ARG A 303 5.98 19.81 17.83
CA ARG A 303 4.71 20.06 17.13
C ARG A 303 4.67 19.58 15.68
N VAL A 304 5.67 18.84 15.20
CA VAL A 304 5.76 18.43 13.78
C VAL A 304 4.80 17.28 13.51
N VAL A 305 3.80 17.52 12.68
CA VAL A 305 2.89 16.47 12.22
C VAL A 305 3.61 15.64 11.17
N ILE A 306 3.68 14.32 11.37
CA ILE A 306 4.30 13.39 10.41
C ILE A 306 3.25 12.40 9.96
N VAL A 307 3.08 12.32 8.64
CA VAL A 307 2.12 11.43 7.99
C VAL A 307 2.86 10.62 6.94
N GLY A 308 2.92 9.31 7.09
CA GLY A 308 3.56 8.40 6.15
C GLY A 308 2.57 7.47 5.46
N THR A 309 2.90 6.97 4.27
CA THR A 309 2.16 5.85 3.66
C THR A 309 2.68 4.51 4.14
N ALA A 310 1.78 3.56 4.34
CA ALA A 310 2.12 2.18 4.63
C ALA A 310 1.26 1.25 3.77
N ARG A 311 1.90 0.23 3.17
CA ARG A 311 1.21 -0.78 2.36
C ARG A 311 0.49 -1.81 3.23
N ARG A 312 1.19 -2.32 4.24
CA ARG A 312 0.64 -3.31 5.18
C ARG A 312 -0.45 -2.70 6.05
N ALA A 313 -1.43 -3.53 6.39
CA ALA A 313 -2.47 -3.13 7.32
C ALA A 313 -1.88 -2.84 8.71
N ASP A 314 -0.95 -3.61 9.22
CA ASP A 314 -0.34 -3.36 10.53
C ASP A 314 0.62 -2.14 10.57
N GLY A 315 0.81 -1.42 9.46
CA GLY A 315 1.72 -0.28 9.38
C GLY A 315 3.19 -0.66 9.15
N GLY A 316 3.54 -1.95 9.17
CA GLY A 316 4.88 -2.45 8.89
C GLY A 316 5.54 -3.17 10.08
N ALA A 317 6.35 -4.18 9.77
CA ALA A 317 7.03 -5.00 10.78
C ALA A 317 7.96 -4.20 11.71
N PHE A 318 8.51 -3.09 11.22
CA PHE A 318 9.41 -2.21 11.99
C PHE A 318 8.75 -1.62 13.25
N LEU A 319 7.42 -1.53 13.29
CA LEU A 319 6.69 -1.03 14.45
C LEU A 319 6.75 -1.96 15.66
N TYR A 320 6.97 -3.25 15.41
CA TYR A 320 6.80 -4.32 16.39
C TYR A 320 8.12 -4.95 16.84
N GLY A 321 9.26 -4.56 16.25
CA GLY A 321 10.58 -5.01 16.70
C GLY A 321 10.81 -6.52 16.61
N GLY A 322 10.07 -7.24 15.76
CA GLY A 322 10.17 -8.69 15.62
C GLY A 322 9.50 -9.49 16.75
N LEU A 323 8.70 -8.84 17.62
CA LEU A 323 7.94 -9.54 18.66
C LEU A 323 6.93 -10.53 18.03
N PRO A 324 6.71 -11.69 18.66
CA PRO A 324 5.70 -12.64 18.19
C PRO A 324 4.30 -12.02 18.26
N PRO A 325 3.37 -12.36 17.34
CA PRO A 325 2.05 -11.73 17.23
C PRO A 325 1.24 -11.72 18.54
N GLU A 326 1.44 -12.70 19.40
CA GLU A 326 0.74 -12.85 20.68
C GLU A 326 1.16 -11.81 21.74
N GLU A 327 2.36 -11.25 21.60
CA GLU A 327 2.92 -10.22 22.50
C GLU A 327 2.77 -8.80 21.93
N VAL A 328 2.22 -8.67 20.72
CA VAL A 328 2.08 -7.40 20.01
C VAL A 328 0.84 -6.66 20.51
N VAL A 329 1.07 -5.52 21.17
CA VAL A 329 0.01 -4.52 21.35
C VAL A 329 -0.18 -3.79 20.01
N PRO A 330 -1.38 -3.87 19.39
CA PRO A 330 -1.61 -3.23 18.10
C PRO A 330 -1.56 -1.70 18.23
N ALA A 331 -1.08 -1.03 17.19
CA ALA A 331 -1.17 0.41 17.10
C ALA A 331 -2.64 0.86 17.08
N ALA A 332 -2.93 2.06 17.58
CA ALA A 332 -4.28 2.61 17.53
C ALA A 332 -4.75 2.73 16.08
N GLU A 333 -6.00 2.36 15.80
CA GLU A 333 -6.59 2.44 14.47
C GLU A 333 -7.64 3.53 14.39
N PHE A 334 -7.71 4.20 13.24
CA PHE A 334 -8.79 5.11 12.89
C PHE A 334 -9.34 4.76 11.51
N ARG A 335 -10.66 4.48 11.42
CA ARG A 335 -11.37 4.38 10.16
C ARG A 335 -12.28 5.59 10.01
N PRO A 336 -12.26 6.30 8.86
CA PRO A 336 -13.15 7.46 8.64
C PRO A 336 -14.66 7.13 8.73
N ALA A 337 -15.03 5.84 8.69
CA ALA A 337 -16.39 5.38 8.88
C ALA A 337 -16.85 5.43 10.35
N ASP A 338 -15.95 5.43 11.32
CA ASP A 338 -16.24 5.19 12.75
C ASP A 338 -16.75 6.45 13.51
N GLY A 339 -17.16 7.51 12.80
CA GLY A 339 -17.76 8.70 13.41
C GLY A 339 -16.80 9.75 13.99
N GLY A 340 -15.50 9.46 14.09
CA GLY A 340 -14.46 10.44 14.46
C GLY A 340 -13.11 9.80 14.82
N PRO A 341 -12.02 10.57 14.85
CA PRO A 341 -10.71 10.06 15.27
C PRO A 341 -10.73 9.62 16.75
N PRO A 342 -10.02 8.53 17.09
CA PRO A 342 -9.95 8.07 18.47
C PRO A 342 -9.18 9.06 19.35
N ALA A 343 -9.52 9.09 20.63
CA ALA A 343 -8.63 9.65 21.64
C ALA A 343 -7.34 8.84 21.64
N TRP A 344 -6.19 9.52 21.63
CA TRP A 344 -4.89 8.88 21.57
C TRP A 344 -3.96 9.49 22.61
N SER A 345 -3.25 8.61 23.31
CA SER A 345 -2.12 8.93 24.17
C SER A 345 -1.15 7.77 24.11
N ARG A 346 0.15 8.05 24.10
CA ARG A 346 1.17 6.99 24.19
C ARG A 346 1.00 6.21 25.49
N ALA A 347 0.87 4.89 25.38
CA ALA A 347 0.85 4.02 26.54
C ALA A 347 2.19 4.13 27.29
N GLY A 348 2.15 4.49 28.58
CA GLY A 348 3.32 4.53 29.44
C GLY A 348 3.50 3.18 30.11
N ASP A 349 4.45 2.39 29.65
CA ASP A 349 4.76 1.06 30.20
C ASP A 349 5.89 1.09 31.24
N GLY A 350 6.36 2.27 31.65
CA GLY A 350 7.38 2.44 32.70
C GLY A 350 8.76 1.87 32.35
N ARG A 351 8.94 1.30 31.15
CA ARG A 351 10.20 0.75 30.62
C ARG A 351 10.36 1.12 29.14
N PRO A 352 10.77 2.37 28.84
CA PRO A 352 10.79 2.91 27.47
C PRO A 352 11.67 2.13 26.48
N ASP A 353 12.66 1.38 26.96
CA ASP A 353 13.62 0.68 26.10
C ASP A 353 13.09 -0.64 25.50
N ARG A 354 11.97 -1.18 26.01
CA ARG A 354 11.34 -2.42 25.49
C ARG A 354 9.98 -2.18 24.83
N ALA A 355 9.45 -0.96 24.87
CA ALA A 355 8.16 -0.62 24.28
C ALA A 355 8.22 -0.71 22.74
N PRO A 356 7.26 -1.39 22.07
CA PRO A 356 7.14 -1.37 20.61
C PRO A 356 6.95 0.05 20.08
N LEU A 357 7.47 0.34 18.88
CA LEU A 357 7.27 1.64 18.22
C LEU A 357 5.79 1.87 17.84
N ALA A 358 5.01 0.79 17.71
CA ALA A 358 3.57 0.81 17.47
C ALA A 358 2.79 1.72 18.44
N GLY A 359 3.22 1.82 19.71
CA GLY A 359 2.58 2.70 20.70
C GLY A 359 2.71 4.20 20.39
N GLY A 360 3.62 4.58 19.49
CA GLY A 360 3.80 5.94 18.98
C GLY A 360 3.07 6.22 17.66
N ALA A 361 2.35 5.26 17.10
CA ALA A 361 1.72 5.33 15.79
C ALA A 361 0.18 5.35 15.87
N LEU A 362 -0.44 5.97 14.85
CA LEU A 362 -1.87 5.92 14.57
C LEU A 362 -2.07 5.41 13.14
N LEU A 363 -2.72 4.26 12.98
CA LEU A 363 -3.03 3.66 11.69
C LEU A 363 -4.34 4.24 11.15
N LEU A 364 -4.25 5.17 10.19
CA LEU A 364 -5.40 5.67 9.45
C LEU A 364 -5.71 4.69 8.31
N ARG A 365 -6.82 3.98 8.42
CA ARG A 365 -7.29 2.99 7.44
C ARG A 365 -7.89 3.72 6.24
N MET A 366 -7.28 3.58 5.06
CA MET A 366 -7.80 4.22 3.85
C MET A 366 -9.21 3.69 3.53
N PRO A 367 -10.19 4.59 3.29
CA PRO A 367 -11.56 4.17 3.05
C PRO A 367 -11.73 3.61 1.63
N PHE A 368 -12.50 2.53 1.53
CA PHE A 368 -13.10 2.13 0.25
C PHE A 368 -14.21 3.10 -0.13
N LEU A 369 -14.45 3.28 -1.42
CA LEU A 369 -15.61 4.03 -1.90
C LEU A 369 -16.90 3.27 -1.54
N THR A 370 -17.88 4.04 -1.07
CA THR A 370 -19.25 3.54 -0.85
C THR A 370 -19.94 3.28 -2.20
N GLY A 371 -21.03 2.49 -2.18
CA GLY A 371 -21.83 2.26 -3.39
C GLY A 371 -22.30 3.57 -4.04
N ASP A 372 -22.69 4.56 -3.22
CA ASP A 372 -23.13 5.87 -3.71
C ASP A 372 -21.99 6.72 -4.28
N GLN A 373 -20.77 6.63 -3.74
CA GLN A 373 -19.60 7.34 -4.28
C GLN A 373 -19.17 6.73 -5.61
N LEU A 374 -19.17 5.40 -5.69
CA LEU A 374 -18.86 4.68 -6.93
C LEU A 374 -19.87 5.00 -8.02
N ARG A 375 -21.16 4.89 -7.70
CA ARG A 375 -22.25 5.26 -8.62
C ARG A 375 -22.06 6.72 -9.08
N ARG A 376 -21.94 7.67 -8.17
CA ARG A 376 -21.72 9.09 -8.56
C ARG A 376 -20.50 9.29 -9.48
N GLU A 377 -19.42 8.53 -9.30
CA GLU A 377 -18.26 8.62 -10.19
C GLU A 377 -18.53 8.01 -11.57
N THR A 378 -19.14 6.82 -11.66
CA THR A 378 -19.51 6.23 -12.96
C THR A 378 -20.52 7.12 -13.70
N GLU A 379 -21.54 7.60 -13.00
CA GLU A 379 -22.54 8.53 -13.49
C GLU A 379 -21.92 9.83 -14.04
N ARG A 380 -20.92 10.39 -13.34
CA ARG A 380 -20.21 11.60 -13.78
C ARG A 380 -19.46 11.40 -15.10
N ARG A 381 -18.93 10.20 -15.34
CA ARG A 381 -18.11 9.89 -16.54
C ARG A 381 -18.96 9.50 -17.75
N GLN A 382 -20.13 8.92 -17.54
CA GLN A 382 -21.08 8.58 -18.59
C GLN A 382 -21.79 9.86 -19.08
N THR A 383 -21.20 10.52 -20.07
CA THR A 383 -21.61 11.86 -20.54
C THR A 383 -22.70 11.86 -21.63
N ARG A 384 -23.18 10.69 -22.09
CA ARG A 384 -24.18 10.59 -23.17
C ARG A 384 -25.56 10.18 -22.66
N VAL A 385 -26.57 10.99 -23.01
CA VAL A 385 -27.99 10.64 -22.93
C VAL A 385 -28.28 9.71 -24.10
N GLU A 386 -28.33 8.39 -23.88
CA GLU A 386 -28.85 7.44 -24.87
C GLU A 386 -30.15 6.77 -24.39
N PRO A 387 -31.04 6.35 -25.33
CA PRO A 387 -32.43 5.98 -25.06
C PRO A 387 -32.61 4.68 -24.25
N GLU A 388 -31.57 3.87 -24.07
CA GLU A 388 -31.58 2.59 -23.33
C GLU A 388 -31.28 2.76 -21.81
N GLY A 389 -31.34 4.01 -21.33
CA GLY A 389 -30.53 4.64 -20.28
C GLY A 389 -30.56 4.14 -18.83
N GLY A 390 -31.12 2.97 -18.52
CA GLY A 390 -31.19 2.44 -17.14
C GLY A 390 -30.46 1.11 -16.94
N ALA A 391 -30.71 0.12 -17.80
CA ALA A 391 -30.24 -1.25 -17.59
C ALA A 391 -28.72 -1.40 -17.84
N ASN A 392 -28.22 -0.90 -18.98
CA ASN A 392 -26.78 -0.90 -19.30
C ASN A 392 -25.96 -0.16 -18.23
N ARG A 393 -26.48 0.98 -17.74
CA ARG A 393 -25.83 1.78 -16.69
C ARG A 393 -25.69 1.00 -15.39
N ARG A 394 -26.79 0.42 -14.88
CA ARG A 394 -26.76 -0.44 -13.68
C ARG A 394 -25.82 -1.63 -13.84
N ARG A 395 -25.74 -2.19 -15.05
CA ARG A 395 -24.86 -3.31 -15.37
C ARG A 395 -23.38 -2.90 -15.31
N ILE A 396 -23.03 -1.73 -15.85
CA ILE A 396 -21.68 -1.15 -15.73
C ILE A 396 -21.36 -0.82 -14.27
N ASP A 397 -22.25 -0.17 -13.54
CA ASP A 397 -22.05 0.17 -12.13
C ASP A 397 -21.76 -1.08 -11.29
N ALA A 398 -22.51 -2.16 -11.53
CA ALA A 398 -22.28 -3.45 -10.89
C ALA A 398 -20.93 -4.07 -11.26
N ALA A 399 -20.55 -4.05 -12.54
CA ALA A 399 -19.25 -4.56 -12.99
C ALA A 399 -18.09 -3.78 -12.36
N VAL A 400 -18.15 -2.44 -12.37
CA VAL A 400 -17.16 -1.57 -11.74
C VAL A 400 -17.09 -1.83 -10.24
N ALA A 401 -18.22 -1.97 -9.55
CA ALA A 401 -18.25 -2.25 -8.12
C ALA A 401 -17.60 -3.60 -7.78
N ARG A 402 -17.90 -4.66 -8.53
CA ARG A 402 -17.36 -5.99 -8.29
C ARG A 402 -15.87 -6.08 -8.61
N LEU A 403 -15.44 -5.57 -9.77
CA LEU A 403 -14.04 -5.64 -10.20
C LEU A 403 -13.13 -4.71 -9.40
N SER A 404 -13.62 -3.56 -8.93
CA SER A 404 -12.80 -2.63 -8.14
C SER A 404 -12.74 -2.96 -6.65
N GLY A 405 -13.73 -3.69 -6.12
CA GLY A 405 -13.93 -3.84 -4.67
C GLY A 405 -14.13 -2.50 -3.94
N GLY A 406 -14.42 -1.41 -4.66
CA GLY A 406 -14.46 -0.05 -4.12
C GLY A 406 -13.11 0.62 -3.92
N ARG A 407 -12.00 0.08 -4.45
CA ARG A 407 -10.69 0.75 -4.43
C ARG A 407 -10.76 2.04 -5.26
N PRO A 408 -10.47 3.23 -4.70
CA PRO A 408 -10.67 4.50 -5.40
C PRO A 408 -9.98 4.59 -6.76
N HIS A 409 -8.73 4.14 -6.87
CA HIS A 409 -7.98 4.20 -8.13
C HIS A 409 -8.58 3.29 -9.21
N THR A 410 -8.91 2.06 -8.84
CA THR A 410 -9.53 1.08 -9.74
C THR A 410 -10.90 1.55 -10.21
N VAL A 411 -11.73 2.12 -9.32
CA VAL A 411 -13.02 2.72 -9.69
C VAL A 411 -12.83 3.83 -10.72
N ILE A 412 -11.89 4.77 -10.49
CA ILE A 412 -11.66 5.90 -11.40
C ILE A 412 -11.25 5.42 -12.80
N ARG A 413 -10.36 4.42 -12.89
CA ARG A 413 -9.88 3.86 -14.16
C ARG A 413 -10.98 3.10 -14.90
N LEU A 414 -11.67 2.19 -14.21
CA LEU A 414 -12.78 1.42 -14.81
C LEU A 414 -13.94 2.33 -15.21
N ALA A 415 -14.33 3.30 -14.39
CA ALA A 415 -15.39 4.26 -14.72
C ALA A 415 -15.03 5.13 -15.93
N ALA A 416 -13.75 5.51 -16.07
CA ALA A 416 -13.28 6.27 -17.23
C ALA A 416 -13.30 5.41 -18.51
N ALA A 417 -12.82 4.17 -18.44
CA ALA A 417 -12.82 3.25 -19.59
C ALA A 417 -14.24 2.85 -20.00
N ALA A 418 -15.12 2.63 -19.02
CA ALA A 418 -16.50 2.23 -19.26
C ALA A 418 -17.41 3.38 -19.74
N ALA A 419 -16.90 4.60 -19.88
CA ALA A 419 -17.71 5.78 -20.22
C ALA A 419 -18.46 5.64 -21.56
N ALA A 420 -17.86 4.96 -22.55
CA ALA A 420 -18.46 4.67 -23.85
C ALA A 420 -18.73 3.16 -24.07
N PHE A 421 -18.46 2.32 -23.07
CA PHE A 421 -18.61 0.88 -23.19
C PHE A 421 -20.09 0.47 -23.15
N ARG A 422 -20.47 -0.50 -23.99
CA ARG A 422 -21.81 -1.08 -24.04
C ARG A 422 -21.73 -2.52 -23.57
N MET A 423 -22.46 -2.84 -22.52
CA MET A 423 -22.48 -4.17 -21.93
C MET A 423 -23.86 -4.80 -22.13
N PRO A 424 -23.97 -5.90 -22.91
CA PRO A 424 -25.17 -6.72 -22.95
C PRO A 424 -25.63 -7.15 -21.54
N PRO A 425 -26.93 -7.39 -21.29
CA PRO A 425 -27.40 -7.80 -19.96
C PRO A 425 -26.67 -9.00 -19.36
N ASP A 426 -26.30 -9.97 -20.21
CA ASP A 426 -25.65 -11.23 -19.86
C ASP A 426 -24.13 -11.27 -20.06
N ALA A 427 -23.53 -10.14 -20.44
CA ALA A 427 -22.09 -10.06 -20.63
C ALA A 427 -21.33 -10.34 -19.33
N ASN A 428 -20.06 -10.75 -19.47
CA ASN A 428 -19.19 -10.95 -18.33
C ASN A 428 -18.69 -9.58 -17.84
N ASP A 429 -18.57 -9.38 -16.53
CA ASP A 429 -17.94 -8.18 -15.97
C ASP A 429 -16.53 -7.97 -16.54
N ARG A 430 -15.80 -9.06 -16.79
CA ARG A 430 -14.45 -9.02 -17.39
C ARG A 430 -14.43 -8.38 -18.77
N ASP A 431 -15.56 -8.30 -19.47
CA ASP A 431 -15.62 -7.62 -20.77
C ASP A 431 -15.28 -6.11 -20.65
N VAL A 432 -15.50 -5.48 -19.48
CA VAL A 432 -15.06 -4.10 -19.21
C VAL A 432 -13.54 -3.97 -19.19
N LEU A 433 -12.81 -5.04 -18.90
CA LEU A 433 -11.36 -5.02 -18.80
C LEU A 433 -10.69 -4.73 -20.16
N GLU A 434 -11.38 -5.03 -21.25
CA GLU A 434 -10.99 -4.70 -22.63
C GLU A 434 -11.40 -3.29 -23.06
N ALA A 435 -12.16 -2.57 -22.24
CA ALA A 435 -12.60 -1.22 -22.60
C ALA A 435 -11.38 -0.30 -22.81
N PRO A 436 -11.32 0.44 -23.93
CA PRO A 436 -10.18 1.30 -24.23
C PRO A 436 -10.14 2.48 -23.24
N LEU A 437 -8.96 2.72 -22.68
CA LEU A 437 -8.68 3.84 -21.81
C LEU A 437 -7.60 4.73 -22.45
N ARG A 438 -7.93 6.01 -22.63
CA ARG A 438 -6.95 7.04 -22.93
C ARG A 438 -6.48 7.71 -21.64
N LEU A 439 -5.18 7.65 -21.37
CA LEU A 439 -4.60 8.37 -20.24
C LEU A 439 -4.49 9.87 -20.56
N PRO A 440 -4.86 10.76 -19.61
CA PRO A 440 -4.72 12.20 -19.83
C PRO A 440 -3.25 12.61 -19.98
N GLY A 441 -2.95 13.37 -21.03
CA GLY A 441 -1.67 14.09 -21.17
C GLY A 441 -0.57 13.38 -21.95
N ASP A 442 -0.75 12.13 -22.38
CA ASP A 442 0.38 11.35 -22.90
C ASP A 442 0.42 11.20 -24.43
N GLY A 443 -0.60 11.65 -25.18
CA GLY A 443 -0.68 11.43 -26.64
C GLY A 443 -0.65 9.96 -27.09
N ALA A 444 -0.51 9.03 -26.15
CA ALA A 444 -0.36 7.61 -26.33
C ALA A 444 -1.65 6.99 -26.88
N PRO A 445 -1.54 5.88 -27.62
CA PRO A 445 -2.70 5.14 -28.10
C PRO A 445 -3.56 4.66 -26.93
N GLU A 446 -4.85 4.46 -27.21
CA GLU A 446 -5.77 3.81 -26.27
C GLU A 446 -5.29 2.38 -26.00
N ARG A 447 -5.38 1.98 -24.72
CA ARG A 447 -5.01 0.64 -24.26
C ARG A 447 -6.15 0.04 -23.45
N PRO A 448 -6.30 -1.29 -23.40
CA PRO A 448 -7.23 -1.95 -22.50
C PRO A 448 -7.01 -1.49 -21.05
N VAL A 449 -8.09 -1.20 -20.34
CA VAL A 449 -8.01 -0.76 -18.94
C VAL A 449 -7.35 -1.79 -18.03
N ALA A 450 -7.45 -3.09 -18.36
CA ALA A 450 -6.75 -4.16 -17.66
C ALA A 450 -5.23 -3.94 -17.64
N GLU A 451 -4.64 -3.63 -18.79
CA GLU A 451 -3.19 -3.43 -18.90
C GLU A 451 -2.73 -2.22 -18.11
N VAL A 452 -3.49 -1.12 -18.19
CA VAL A 452 -3.20 0.10 -17.43
C VAL A 452 -3.26 -0.19 -15.93
N LEU A 453 -4.28 -0.90 -15.47
CA LEU A 453 -4.42 -1.25 -14.06
C LEU A 453 -3.33 -2.21 -13.57
N LEU A 454 -2.96 -3.23 -14.37
CA LEU A 454 -1.87 -4.14 -14.01
C LEU A 454 -0.53 -3.40 -13.94
N GLN A 455 -0.27 -2.46 -14.85
CA GLN A 455 0.90 -1.59 -14.78
C GLN A 455 0.88 -0.75 -13.49
N GLU A 456 -0.18 0.03 -13.27
CA GLU A 456 -0.24 1.00 -12.16
C GLU A 456 -0.32 0.34 -10.76
N LEU A 457 -0.91 -0.85 -10.66
CA LEU A 457 -1.12 -1.55 -9.38
C LEU A 457 -0.04 -2.57 -9.03
N LEU A 458 0.69 -3.11 -10.01
CA LEU A 458 1.73 -4.12 -9.79
C LEU A 458 3.12 -3.64 -10.20
N MET A 459 3.28 -3.11 -11.41
CA MET A 459 4.60 -2.77 -11.96
C MET A 459 5.13 -1.44 -11.45
N ASP A 460 4.27 -0.44 -11.31
CA ASP A 460 4.65 0.85 -10.71
C ASP A 460 4.74 0.76 -9.17
N GLN A 461 4.29 -0.37 -8.59
CA GLN A 461 4.25 -0.63 -7.16
C GLN A 461 4.86 -1.98 -6.79
N LEU A 462 6.00 -2.33 -7.42
CA LEU A 462 6.71 -3.57 -7.13
C LEU A 462 6.95 -3.75 -5.62
N PRO A 463 6.93 -5.00 -5.10
CA PRO A 463 7.29 -5.26 -3.72
C PRO A 463 8.72 -4.79 -3.43
N VAL A 464 8.93 -4.06 -2.33
CA VAL A 464 10.24 -3.48 -1.97
C VAL A 464 11.33 -4.55 -1.83
N LYS A 465 10.95 -5.73 -1.34
CA LYS A 465 11.85 -6.87 -1.13
C LYS A 465 11.90 -7.85 -2.32
N LEU A 466 11.31 -7.51 -3.46
CA LEU A 466 11.38 -8.36 -4.65
C LEU A 466 12.83 -8.36 -5.18
N PRO A 467 13.46 -9.55 -5.33
CA PRO A 467 14.78 -9.64 -5.94
C PRO A 467 14.80 -9.02 -7.33
N THR A 468 15.91 -8.37 -7.69
CA THR A 468 16.05 -7.61 -8.94
C THR A 468 15.83 -8.46 -10.18
N GLU A 469 16.29 -9.71 -10.15
CA GLU A 469 16.16 -10.71 -11.21
C GLU A 469 14.71 -11.09 -11.53
N HIS A 470 13.78 -10.91 -10.58
CA HIS A 470 12.37 -11.29 -10.75
C HIS A 470 11.46 -10.10 -11.07
N ARG A 471 12.00 -8.88 -11.22
CA ARG A 471 11.19 -7.66 -11.44
C ARG A 471 10.43 -7.71 -12.76
N ASP A 472 11.08 -8.17 -13.83
CA ASP A 472 10.48 -8.21 -15.17
C ASP A 472 9.48 -9.36 -15.32
N GLU A 473 9.69 -10.47 -14.61
CA GLU A 473 8.83 -11.66 -14.65
C GLU A 473 7.67 -11.60 -13.65
N TRP A 474 7.67 -10.64 -12.72
CA TRP A 474 6.73 -10.59 -11.60
C TRP A 474 5.27 -10.69 -12.04
N LEU A 475 4.91 -9.95 -13.09
CA LEU A 475 3.55 -9.93 -13.61
C LEU A 475 3.18 -11.25 -14.30
N ASP A 476 4.11 -11.88 -15.00
CA ASP A 476 3.88 -13.16 -15.67
C ASP A 476 3.71 -14.29 -14.64
N LEU A 477 4.54 -14.31 -13.59
CA LEU A 477 4.41 -15.23 -12.47
C LEU A 477 3.03 -15.08 -11.79
N LEU A 478 2.63 -13.85 -11.44
CA LEU A 478 1.31 -13.61 -10.85
C LEU A 478 0.16 -13.98 -11.80
N THR A 479 0.35 -13.85 -13.11
CA THR A 479 -0.66 -14.23 -14.11
C THR A 479 -0.94 -15.72 -14.07
N HIS A 480 0.09 -16.56 -14.07
CA HIS A 480 -0.05 -18.01 -13.92
C HIS A 480 -0.59 -18.39 -12.55
N LEU A 481 -0.15 -17.73 -11.48
CA LEU A 481 -0.63 -17.97 -10.11
C LEU A 481 -2.10 -17.58 -9.86
N SER A 482 -2.76 -16.93 -10.82
CA SER A 482 -4.15 -16.49 -10.67
C SER A 482 -5.15 -17.65 -10.55
N VAL A 483 -4.78 -18.86 -10.97
CA VAL A 483 -5.59 -20.09 -10.87
C VAL A 483 -5.29 -20.93 -9.62
N ALA A 484 -4.30 -20.53 -8.82
CA ALA A 484 -3.90 -21.25 -7.61
C ALA A 484 -4.85 -20.97 -6.43
N HIS A 485 -5.18 -22.02 -5.68
CA HIS A 485 -6.04 -21.94 -4.50
C HIS A 485 -5.25 -21.78 -3.20
N ASP A 486 -4.08 -22.41 -3.11
CA ASP A 486 -3.21 -22.46 -1.95
C ASP A 486 -1.71 -22.37 -2.34
N GLU A 487 -0.82 -22.45 -1.34
CA GLU A 487 0.63 -22.42 -1.56
C GLU A 487 1.12 -23.65 -2.34
N GLU A 488 0.48 -24.81 -2.19
CA GLU A 488 0.85 -26.04 -2.91
C GLU A 488 0.59 -25.90 -4.42
N CYS A 489 -0.61 -25.44 -4.80
CA CYS A 489 -0.96 -25.09 -6.18
C CYS A 489 0.06 -24.14 -6.79
N ALA A 490 0.36 -23.07 -6.03
CA ALA A 490 1.28 -22.03 -6.46
C ALA A 490 2.69 -22.59 -6.67
N ASP A 491 3.17 -23.48 -5.80
CA ASP A 491 4.49 -24.13 -5.94
C ASP A 491 4.57 -25.07 -7.13
N VAL A 492 3.48 -25.76 -7.50
CA VAL A 492 3.45 -26.57 -8.73
C VAL A 492 3.62 -25.69 -9.97
N LEU A 493 2.86 -24.59 -10.06
CA LEU A 493 2.95 -23.63 -11.17
C LEU A 493 4.31 -22.94 -11.22
N LEU A 494 4.82 -22.48 -10.08
CA LEU A 494 6.12 -21.81 -9.96
C LEU A 494 7.27 -22.72 -10.39
N ARG A 495 7.25 -24.01 -10.01
CA ARG A 495 8.27 -24.97 -10.45
C ARG A 495 8.24 -25.21 -11.95
N HIS A 496 7.06 -25.22 -12.56
CA HIS A 496 6.91 -25.39 -14.01
C HIS A 496 7.41 -24.16 -14.78
N HIS A 497 6.90 -22.98 -14.44
CA HIS A 497 7.19 -21.74 -15.17
C HIS A 497 8.59 -21.17 -14.92
N GLN A 498 9.18 -21.43 -13.74
CA GLN A 498 10.57 -21.08 -13.45
C GLN A 498 11.54 -22.25 -13.74
N SER A 499 11.13 -23.26 -14.52
CA SER A 499 12.03 -24.32 -14.93
C SER A 499 13.22 -23.72 -15.71
N GLY A 500 14.44 -24.19 -15.39
CA GLY A 500 15.68 -23.63 -15.96
C GLY A 500 16.18 -22.33 -15.32
N HIS A 501 15.44 -21.67 -14.42
CA HIS A 501 15.91 -20.50 -13.70
C HIS A 501 16.80 -20.91 -12.52
N VAL A 502 17.87 -20.13 -12.30
CA VAL A 502 18.86 -20.34 -11.22
C VAL A 502 18.29 -19.89 -9.87
N ASN A 503 17.72 -18.68 -9.82
CA ASN A 503 17.03 -18.16 -8.65
C ASN A 503 15.53 -18.39 -8.86
N ARG A 504 14.86 -18.98 -7.85
CA ARG A 504 13.42 -19.31 -7.92
C ARG A 504 12.71 -18.77 -6.70
N LEU A 505 11.54 -18.18 -6.93
CA LEU A 505 10.62 -17.83 -5.87
C LEU A 505 9.79 -19.05 -5.47
N THR A 506 9.59 -19.22 -4.17
CA THR A 506 8.61 -20.16 -3.61
C THR A 506 7.25 -19.50 -3.43
N ALA A 507 6.18 -20.30 -3.36
CA ALA A 507 4.82 -19.80 -3.10
C ALA A 507 4.76 -19.00 -1.80
N HIS A 508 5.42 -19.46 -0.74
CA HIS A 508 5.51 -18.74 0.53
C HIS A 508 6.18 -17.35 0.39
N GLN A 509 7.26 -17.25 -0.39
CA GLN A 509 7.90 -15.97 -0.67
C GLN A 509 6.97 -15.04 -1.44
N VAL A 510 6.29 -15.54 -2.49
CA VAL A 510 5.30 -14.75 -3.26
C VAL A 510 4.13 -14.30 -2.37
N ALA A 511 3.58 -15.17 -1.54
CA ALA A 511 2.50 -14.84 -0.60
C ALA A 511 2.93 -13.76 0.41
N THR A 512 4.17 -13.84 0.89
CA THR A 512 4.78 -12.83 1.76
C THR A 512 4.94 -11.48 1.03
N LEU A 513 5.44 -11.49 -0.21
CA LEU A 513 5.58 -10.28 -1.03
C LEU A 513 4.23 -9.61 -1.33
N LEU A 514 3.18 -10.41 -1.63
CA LEU A 514 1.81 -9.91 -1.80
C LEU A 514 1.27 -9.28 -0.51
N THR A 515 1.48 -9.93 0.63
CA THR A 515 1.08 -9.43 1.95
C THR A 515 1.82 -8.14 2.31
N ASP A 516 3.13 -8.08 2.09
CA ASP A 516 3.96 -6.89 2.32
C ASP A 516 3.55 -5.73 1.43
N THR A 517 3.06 -6.02 0.23
CA THR A 517 2.50 -5.03 -0.71
C THR A 517 1.09 -4.58 -0.32
N GLY A 518 0.45 -5.23 0.66
CA GLY A 518 -0.87 -4.87 1.16
C GLY A 518 -2.03 -5.48 0.37
N TRP A 519 -1.80 -6.56 -0.37
CA TRP A 519 -2.88 -7.36 -0.95
C TRP A 519 -3.55 -8.23 0.11
N PRO A 520 -4.90 -8.32 0.11
CA PRO A 520 -5.63 -9.16 1.07
C PRO A 520 -5.35 -10.64 0.85
N ARG A 521 -5.38 -11.41 1.94
CA ARG A 521 -5.31 -12.88 1.93
C ARG A 521 -6.70 -13.48 1.78
N CYS A 522 -6.75 -14.70 1.26
CA CYS A 522 -7.95 -15.51 1.21
C CYS A 522 -7.60 -16.98 1.48
N GLY A 523 -8.32 -17.65 2.37
CA GLY A 523 -8.10 -19.09 2.63
C GLY A 523 -8.50 -20.02 1.49
N ARG A 524 -9.05 -19.49 0.38
CA ARG A 524 -9.50 -20.28 -0.78
C ARG A 524 -8.81 -19.91 -2.10
N HIS A 525 -8.03 -18.84 -2.11
CA HIS A 525 -7.38 -18.36 -3.32
C HIS A 525 -6.02 -17.78 -2.97
N PHE A 526 -4.98 -18.19 -3.69
CA PHE A 526 -3.62 -17.70 -3.49
C PHE A 526 -3.54 -16.18 -3.75
N ILE A 527 -4.13 -15.73 -4.86
CA ILE A 527 -4.41 -14.30 -5.08
C ILE A 527 -5.74 -13.95 -4.41
N GLY A 528 -5.63 -13.44 -3.18
CA GLY A 528 -6.77 -13.20 -2.29
C GLY A 528 -7.64 -12.00 -2.65
N ASP A 529 -7.16 -11.05 -3.47
CA ASP A 529 -7.97 -9.95 -3.98
C ASP A 529 -8.78 -10.38 -5.21
N PHE A 530 -10.10 -10.29 -5.12
CA PHE A 530 -10.99 -10.73 -6.19
C PHE A 530 -10.76 -9.96 -7.50
N GLY A 531 -10.68 -8.63 -7.43
CA GLY A 531 -10.52 -7.76 -8.60
C GLY A 531 -9.19 -8.00 -9.31
N LEU A 532 -8.09 -8.03 -8.55
CA LEU A 532 -6.77 -8.38 -9.07
C LEU A 532 -6.77 -9.76 -9.72
N ARG A 533 -7.34 -10.77 -9.05
CA ARG A 533 -7.43 -12.12 -9.60
C ARG A 533 -8.20 -12.11 -10.92
N GLN A 534 -9.31 -11.37 -11.04
CA GLN A 534 -10.06 -11.29 -12.30
C GLN A 534 -9.22 -10.67 -13.43
N MET A 535 -8.42 -9.63 -13.14
CA MET A 535 -7.53 -9.03 -14.14
C MET A 535 -6.42 -10.00 -14.59
N LEU A 536 -5.84 -10.77 -13.66
CA LEU A 536 -4.81 -11.76 -13.96
C LEU A 536 -5.37 -12.97 -14.70
N VAL A 537 -6.55 -13.47 -14.32
CA VAL A 537 -7.28 -14.53 -15.04
C VAL A 537 -7.58 -14.10 -16.48
N HIS A 538 -8.06 -12.86 -16.64
CA HIS A 538 -8.33 -12.26 -17.94
C HIS A 538 -7.08 -12.20 -18.81
N ARG A 539 -5.95 -11.74 -18.24
CA ARG A 539 -4.65 -11.77 -18.92
C ARG A 539 -4.21 -13.19 -19.28
N LEU A 540 -4.29 -14.15 -18.36
CA LEU A 540 -3.88 -15.54 -18.58
C LEU A 540 -4.63 -16.18 -19.75
N TYR A 541 -5.93 -15.91 -19.87
CA TYR A 541 -6.72 -16.38 -21.00
C TYR A 541 -6.27 -15.73 -22.33
N GLY A 542 -5.90 -14.44 -22.30
CA GLY A 542 -5.38 -13.71 -23.46
C GLY A 542 -3.92 -14.02 -23.83
N LEU A 543 -3.14 -14.66 -22.94
CA LEU A 543 -1.70 -14.90 -23.15
C LEU A 543 -1.39 -15.77 -24.39
N ARG A 544 -2.27 -16.72 -24.73
CA ARG A 544 -2.13 -17.58 -25.91
C ARG A 544 -3.47 -17.75 -26.60
N PRO A 545 -3.50 -17.94 -27.94
CA PRO A 545 -4.74 -18.11 -28.69
C PRO A 545 -5.66 -19.18 -28.09
N GLY A 546 -6.95 -18.85 -27.98
CA GLY A 546 -7.98 -19.76 -27.46
C GLY A 546 -7.81 -20.14 -25.98
N GLY A 547 -7.05 -19.36 -25.19
CA GLY A 547 -6.81 -19.68 -23.78
C GLY A 547 -5.86 -20.85 -23.55
N ALA A 548 -4.99 -21.18 -24.52
CA ALA A 548 -4.13 -22.36 -24.40
C ALA A 548 -3.23 -22.36 -23.15
N ALA A 549 -2.76 -21.19 -22.70
CA ALA A 549 -1.97 -21.06 -21.46
C ALA A 549 -2.81 -21.40 -20.22
N TRP A 550 -4.04 -20.88 -20.15
CA TRP A 550 -5.02 -21.19 -19.11
C TRP A 550 -5.29 -22.69 -19.00
N TYR A 551 -5.60 -23.34 -20.12
CA TYR A 551 -5.87 -24.79 -20.14
C TYR A 551 -4.63 -25.59 -19.71
N ALA A 552 -3.43 -25.18 -20.13
CA ALA A 552 -2.20 -25.85 -19.74
C ALA A 552 -1.98 -25.82 -18.22
N ASP A 553 -2.18 -24.67 -17.56
CA ASP A 553 -2.04 -24.54 -16.11
C ASP A 553 -3.07 -25.40 -15.35
N HIS A 554 -4.33 -25.42 -15.80
CA HIS A 554 -5.36 -26.28 -15.21
C HIS A 554 -5.08 -27.78 -15.44
N HIS A 555 -4.59 -28.18 -16.62
CA HIS A 555 -4.19 -29.57 -16.86
C HIS A 555 -3.01 -29.98 -15.97
N LEU A 556 -2.00 -29.11 -15.80
CA LEU A 556 -0.87 -29.36 -14.93
C LEU A 556 -1.32 -29.62 -13.48
N LEU A 557 -2.19 -28.77 -12.95
CA LEU A 557 -2.72 -28.91 -11.58
C LEU A 557 -3.63 -30.14 -11.44
N ARG A 558 -4.49 -30.41 -12.42
CA ARG A 558 -5.31 -31.63 -12.47
C ARG A 558 -4.44 -32.89 -12.40
N ASP A 559 -3.37 -32.93 -13.17
CA ASP A 559 -2.49 -34.10 -13.25
C ASP A 559 -1.65 -34.27 -11.98
N HIS A 560 -1.22 -33.17 -11.34
CA HIS A 560 -0.57 -33.19 -10.03
C HIS A 560 -1.47 -33.83 -8.96
N TYR A 561 -2.69 -33.31 -8.78
CA TYR A 561 -3.62 -33.84 -7.80
C TYR A 561 -4.19 -35.22 -8.19
N GLY A 562 -4.10 -35.61 -9.46
CA GLY A 562 -4.38 -36.99 -9.89
C GLY A 562 -3.43 -38.03 -9.33
N ARG A 563 -2.15 -37.67 -9.16
CA ARG A 563 -1.15 -38.56 -8.55
C ARG A 563 -1.35 -38.64 -7.03
N GLY A 564 -1.48 -37.50 -6.36
CA GLY A 564 -1.71 -37.45 -4.91
C GLY A 564 -3.00 -38.19 -4.48
N ALA A 565 -4.06 -38.13 -5.29
CA ALA A 565 -5.28 -38.90 -5.03
C ALA A 565 -5.08 -40.42 -5.14
N ALA A 566 -4.21 -40.89 -6.03
CA ALA A 566 -3.88 -42.31 -6.16
C ALA A 566 -3.01 -42.80 -4.98
N ASP A 567 -2.17 -41.91 -4.45
CA ASP A 567 -1.25 -42.18 -3.34
C ASP A 567 -1.90 -42.02 -1.96
N GLY A 568 -3.19 -41.62 -1.91
CA GLY A 568 -3.94 -41.47 -0.67
C GLY A 568 -3.51 -40.29 0.19
N GLU A 569 -2.86 -39.28 -0.41
CA GLU A 569 -2.37 -38.11 0.31
C GLU A 569 -3.54 -37.24 0.82
N PRO A 570 -3.46 -36.74 2.07
CA PRO A 570 -4.41 -35.74 2.54
C PRO A 570 -4.23 -34.42 1.76
N PRO A 571 -5.28 -33.59 1.62
CA PRO A 571 -5.15 -32.29 0.96
C PRO A 571 -4.14 -31.40 1.70
N GLY A 572 -3.25 -30.74 0.96
CA GLY A 572 -2.22 -29.85 1.52
C GLY A 572 -2.74 -28.48 1.99
N GLY A 573 -4.01 -28.13 1.72
CA GLY A 573 -4.59 -26.81 2.00
C GLY A 573 -6.02 -26.82 2.52
N GLU A 574 -6.44 -25.70 3.11
CA GLU A 574 -7.79 -25.51 3.70
C GLU A 574 -8.90 -25.25 2.66
N ALA A 575 -8.55 -25.05 1.40
CA ALA A 575 -9.48 -24.64 0.35
C ALA A 575 -10.43 -25.76 -0.11
N PHE A 576 -9.98 -27.02 -0.03
CA PHE A 576 -10.71 -28.20 -0.48
C PHE A 576 -10.74 -29.28 0.60
N GLY A 577 -11.89 -29.94 0.76
CA GLY A 577 -12.05 -31.05 1.70
C GLY A 577 -11.32 -32.33 1.29
N SER A 578 -10.92 -32.47 0.01
CA SER A 578 -10.15 -33.63 -0.47
C SER A 578 -9.33 -33.32 -1.73
N VAL A 579 -8.27 -34.10 -1.96
CA VAL A 579 -7.44 -34.05 -3.19
C VAL A 579 -8.28 -34.36 -4.44
N VAL A 580 -9.25 -35.27 -4.33
CA VAL A 580 -10.16 -35.61 -5.44
C VAL A 580 -11.01 -34.40 -5.83
N THR A 581 -11.57 -33.70 -4.86
CA THR A 581 -12.36 -32.48 -5.08
C THR A 581 -11.51 -31.42 -5.78
N HIS A 582 -10.27 -31.24 -5.33
CA HIS A 582 -9.34 -30.28 -5.92
C HIS A 582 -9.02 -30.62 -7.37
N ARG A 583 -8.73 -31.90 -7.67
CA ARG A 583 -8.57 -32.38 -9.04
C ARG A 583 -9.81 -32.13 -9.88
N MET A 584 -11.01 -32.41 -9.37
CA MET A 584 -12.27 -32.25 -10.11
C MET A 584 -12.56 -30.79 -10.45
N ASN A 585 -12.17 -29.83 -9.59
CA ASN A 585 -12.23 -28.41 -9.91
C ASN A 585 -11.40 -28.07 -11.16
N HIS A 586 -10.12 -28.48 -11.21
CA HIS A 586 -9.27 -28.24 -12.38
C HIS A 586 -9.72 -29.05 -13.61
N HIS A 587 -10.28 -30.25 -13.42
CA HIS A 587 -10.85 -31.06 -14.50
C HIS A 587 -12.09 -30.39 -15.12
N LEU A 588 -12.97 -29.79 -14.29
CA LEU A 588 -14.14 -29.07 -14.75
C LEU A 588 -13.77 -27.92 -15.71
N VAL A 589 -12.79 -27.11 -15.32
CA VAL A 589 -12.31 -25.97 -16.14
C VAL A 589 -11.66 -26.43 -17.45
N SER A 590 -10.99 -27.59 -17.43
CA SER A 590 -10.26 -28.12 -18.57
C SER A 590 -11.09 -29.02 -19.50
N GLY A 591 -12.43 -28.92 -19.43
CA GLY A 591 -13.37 -29.57 -20.35
C GLY A 591 -13.99 -30.87 -19.83
N GLY A 592 -13.69 -31.28 -18.59
CA GLY A 592 -14.13 -32.53 -17.98
C GLY A 592 -15.53 -32.53 -17.36
N ALA A 593 -16.44 -31.65 -17.79
CA ALA A 593 -17.74 -31.47 -17.15
C ALA A 593 -18.57 -32.77 -17.05
N ASP A 594 -18.54 -33.62 -18.08
CA ASP A 594 -19.28 -34.89 -18.12
C ASP A 594 -18.77 -35.92 -17.09
N ASP A 595 -17.46 -35.95 -16.86
CA ASP A 595 -16.81 -36.80 -15.86
C ASP A 595 -17.10 -36.31 -14.45
N VAL A 596 -17.06 -34.98 -14.25
CA VAL A 596 -17.40 -34.34 -12.98
C VAL A 596 -18.87 -34.60 -12.62
N ALA A 597 -19.79 -34.45 -13.57
CA ALA A 597 -21.20 -34.78 -13.37
C ALA A 597 -21.39 -36.29 -13.08
N GLY A 598 -20.62 -37.16 -13.74
CA GLY A 598 -20.60 -38.59 -13.44
C GLY A 598 -20.14 -38.91 -12.01
N HIS A 599 -19.04 -38.29 -11.59
CA HIS A 599 -18.50 -38.40 -10.23
C HIS A 599 -19.48 -37.90 -9.16
N LEU A 600 -20.04 -36.71 -9.35
CA LEU A 600 -21.04 -36.15 -8.44
C LEU A 600 -22.30 -37.02 -8.37
N ALA A 601 -22.78 -37.56 -9.49
CA ALA A 601 -23.95 -38.44 -9.50
C ALA A 601 -23.68 -39.78 -8.79
N ALA A 602 -22.49 -40.37 -9.00
CA ALA A 602 -22.10 -41.62 -8.38
C ALA A 602 -21.94 -41.52 -6.86
N THR A 603 -21.58 -40.34 -6.36
CA THR A 603 -21.22 -40.15 -4.95
C THR A 603 -22.30 -39.45 -4.12
N LEU A 604 -23.42 -39.02 -4.70
CA LEU A 604 -24.50 -38.37 -3.95
C LEU A 604 -25.20 -39.29 -2.91
N PRO A 605 -25.53 -40.56 -3.20
CA PRO A 605 -26.27 -41.42 -2.27
C PRO A 605 -25.58 -41.57 -0.91
N GLY A 606 -26.33 -41.40 0.18
CA GLY A 606 -25.85 -41.60 1.55
C GLY A 606 -25.07 -40.43 2.17
N ARG A 607 -24.67 -39.42 1.38
CA ARG A 607 -23.89 -38.26 1.86
C ARG A 607 -24.30 -36.86 1.32
N PRO A 608 -25.59 -36.47 1.35
CA PRO A 608 -26.03 -35.20 0.74
C PRO A 608 -25.35 -33.93 1.27
N ARG A 609 -24.93 -33.88 2.54
CA ARG A 609 -24.34 -32.69 3.16
C ARG A 609 -22.90 -32.49 2.69
N GLU A 610 -22.10 -33.53 2.81
CA GLU A 610 -20.71 -33.56 2.33
C GLU A 610 -20.67 -33.34 0.82
N TRP A 611 -21.61 -33.95 0.09
CA TRP A 611 -21.75 -33.77 -1.35
C TRP A 611 -22.07 -32.32 -1.76
N CYS A 612 -22.94 -31.62 -1.01
CA CYS A 612 -23.23 -30.22 -1.30
C CYS A 612 -21.98 -29.34 -1.09
N ALA A 613 -21.17 -29.62 -0.06
CA ALA A 613 -19.90 -28.94 0.13
C ALA A 613 -18.97 -29.23 -1.05
N GLU A 614 -18.78 -30.49 -1.41
CA GLU A 614 -17.94 -30.91 -2.55
C GLU A 614 -18.36 -30.25 -3.87
N LEU A 615 -19.65 -30.21 -4.16
CA LEU A 615 -20.20 -29.53 -5.34
C LEU A 615 -19.82 -28.05 -5.37
N LEU A 616 -19.97 -27.35 -4.25
CA LEU A 616 -19.60 -25.94 -4.16
C LEU A 616 -18.10 -25.71 -4.37
N GLU A 617 -17.25 -26.60 -3.85
CA GLU A 617 -15.79 -26.51 -4.03
C GLU A 617 -15.37 -26.76 -5.49
N ILE A 618 -15.95 -27.78 -6.13
CA ILE A 618 -15.70 -28.08 -7.55
C ILE A 618 -16.17 -26.92 -8.45
N ALA A 619 -17.32 -26.33 -8.13
CA ALA A 619 -17.94 -25.27 -8.93
C ALA A 619 -17.24 -23.89 -8.81
N GLN A 620 -16.22 -23.72 -7.95
CA GLN A 620 -15.43 -22.47 -7.88
C GLN A 620 -14.52 -22.24 -9.10
N ALA A 621 -14.41 -23.26 -9.95
CA ALA A 621 -13.76 -23.26 -11.25
C ALA A 621 -13.97 -21.94 -12.02
N PRO A 622 -12.92 -21.12 -12.27
CA PRO A 622 -13.07 -19.91 -13.06
C PRO A 622 -13.41 -20.23 -14.53
N TYR A 623 -14.38 -19.51 -15.13
CA TYR A 623 -14.75 -19.64 -16.53
C TYR A 623 -14.23 -18.45 -17.33
N PRO A 624 -13.19 -18.62 -18.16
CA PRO A 624 -12.43 -17.48 -18.66
C PRO A 624 -13.02 -16.79 -19.91
N GLY A 625 -13.93 -17.42 -20.66
CA GLY A 625 -14.59 -16.80 -21.82
C GLY A 625 -15.11 -17.81 -22.85
N GLY A 626 -15.72 -17.30 -23.95
CA GLY A 626 -16.29 -18.10 -25.04
C GLY A 626 -17.83 -18.18 -25.02
N ALA A 627 -18.39 -18.98 -25.93
CA ALA A 627 -19.81 -19.30 -25.93
C ALA A 627 -20.15 -20.07 -24.64
N ASP A 628 -20.77 -19.38 -23.69
CA ASP A 628 -21.08 -19.92 -22.37
C ASP A 628 -22.40 -20.69 -22.40
N ALA A 629 -22.32 -21.98 -22.72
CA ALA A 629 -23.48 -22.88 -22.76
C ALA A 629 -23.99 -23.32 -21.37
N ARG A 630 -23.38 -22.82 -20.27
CA ARG A 630 -23.72 -23.31 -18.92
C ARG A 630 -25.15 -22.95 -18.53
N ARG A 631 -25.68 -21.83 -19.02
CA ARG A 631 -27.06 -21.42 -18.73
C ARG A 631 -28.06 -22.32 -19.44
N GLU A 632 -27.86 -22.57 -20.73
CA GLU A 632 -28.68 -23.51 -21.51
C GLU A 632 -28.62 -24.90 -20.90
N ARG A 633 -27.43 -25.34 -20.46
CA ARG A 633 -27.25 -26.63 -19.78
C ARG A 633 -27.93 -26.68 -18.42
N ALA A 634 -27.84 -25.63 -17.60
CA ALA A 634 -28.55 -25.53 -16.32
C ALA A 634 -30.07 -25.57 -16.47
N GLN A 635 -30.60 -25.05 -17.59
CA GLN A 635 -32.02 -25.07 -17.92
C GLN A 635 -32.47 -26.38 -18.60
N GLY A 636 -31.54 -27.29 -18.89
CA GLY A 636 -31.83 -28.54 -19.58
C GLY A 636 -32.09 -28.41 -21.08
N LEU A 637 -31.73 -27.27 -21.68
CA LEU A 637 -31.81 -27.05 -23.14
C LEU A 637 -30.72 -27.83 -23.89
N VAL A 638 -29.60 -28.14 -23.20
CA VAL A 638 -28.57 -29.08 -23.67
C VAL A 638 -28.80 -30.43 -23.00
N VAL A 639 -29.07 -31.48 -23.80
CA VAL A 639 -29.41 -32.81 -23.29
C VAL A 639 -28.16 -33.55 -22.83
N ALA A 640 -28.03 -33.76 -21.51
CA ALA A 640 -27.03 -34.65 -20.94
C ALA A 640 -27.43 -36.14 -21.11
N THR A 641 -26.44 -37.00 -21.36
CA THR A 641 -26.66 -38.46 -21.50
C THR A 641 -26.81 -39.15 -20.14
N GLY A 642 -27.44 -40.33 -20.11
CA GLY A 642 -27.49 -41.18 -18.92
C GLY A 642 -28.77 -41.06 -18.07
N PRO A 643 -28.80 -41.69 -16.87
CA PRO A 643 -29.99 -41.79 -16.01
C PRO A 643 -30.49 -40.43 -15.50
N ALA A 644 -31.74 -40.38 -15.04
CA ALA A 644 -32.37 -39.15 -14.55
C ALA A 644 -31.54 -38.42 -13.47
N LEU A 645 -30.97 -39.16 -12.51
CA LEU A 645 -30.12 -38.61 -11.46
C LEU A 645 -28.91 -37.86 -12.03
N ARG A 646 -28.19 -38.49 -12.97
CA ARG A 646 -27.03 -37.88 -13.63
C ARG A 646 -27.40 -36.61 -14.39
N ARG A 647 -28.52 -36.61 -15.11
CA ARG A 647 -29.00 -35.44 -15.85
C ARG A 647 -29.34 -34.28 -14.92
N THR A 648 -30.03 -34.54 -13.81
CA THR A 648 -30.36 -33.50 -12.82
C THR A 648 -29.11 -32.96 -12.12
N VAL A 649 -28.15 -33.84 -11.78
CA VAL A 649 -26.86 -33.43 -11.21
C VAL A 649 -26.04 -32.60 -12.19
N ASP A 650 -26.03 -32.95 -13.47
CA ASP A 650 -25.37 -32.17 -14.52
C ASP A 650 -25.95 -30.75 -14.64
N GLN A 651 -27.29 -30.63 -14.68
CA GLN A 651 -27.96 -29.32 -14.70
C GLN A 651 -27.63 -28.50 -13.45
N LEU A 652 -27.64 -29.15 -12.28
CA LEU A 652 -27.36 -28.50 -11.00
C LEU A 652 -25.89 -28.04 -10.92
N LEU A 653 -24.93 -28.84 -11.40
CA LEU A 653 -23.53 -28.45 -11.49
C LEU A 653 -23.38 -27.14 -12.26
N HIS A 654 -24.02 -27.02 -13.42
CA HIS A 654 -23.93 -25.82 -14.25
C HIS A 654 -24.65 -24.61 -13.63
N ALA A 655 -25.78 -24.83 -12.95
CA ALA A 655 -26.48 -23.78 -12.21
C ALA A 655 -25.62 -23.24 -11.04
N VAL A 656 -25.00 -24.13 -10.25
CA VAL A 656 -24.10 -23.76 -9.15
C VAL A 656 -22.84 -23.09 -9.69
N TRP A 657 -22.28 -23.60 -10.77
CA TRP A 657 -21.10 -23.02 -11.41
C TRP A 657 -21.35 -21.59 -11.91
N LEU A 658 -22.53 -21.30 -12.44
CA LEU A 658 -22.93 -19.92 -12.77
C LEU A 658 -23.03 -19.03 -11.53
N CYS A 659 -23.51 -19.55 -10.41
CA CYS A 659 -23.57 -18.79 -9.15
C CYS A 659 -22.20 -18.55 -8.53
N GLU A 660 -21.26 -19.48 -8.69
CA GLU A 660 -19.88 -19.32 -8.25
C GLU A 660 -19.04 -18.48 -9.21
N GLU A 661 -19.43 -18.36 -10.48
CA GLU A 661 -18.89 -17.38 -11.45
C GLU A 661 -19.40 -15.97 -11.12
N ARG A 662 -18.75 -15.34 -10.13
CA ARG A 662 -19.10 -14.05 -9.52
C ARG A 662 -18.92 -12.82 -10.42
N THR A 663 -18.71 -13.02 -11.72
CA THR A 663 -18.52 -11.98 -12.73
C THR A 663 -19.72 -11.85 -13.67
N ARG A 664 -20.77 -12.67 -13.48
CA ARG A 664 -22.00 -12.63 -14.29
C ARG A 664 -23.22 -12.45 -13.39
N PRO A 665 -24.27 -11.74 -13.86
CA PRO A 665 -25.53 -11.69 -13.15
C PRO A 665 -26.22 -13.05 -13.23
N THR A 666 -26.54 -13.65 -12.08
CA THR A 666 -27.30 -14.90 -11.97
C THR A 666 -28.80 -14.65 -12.07
N GLY A 667 -29.29 -13.56 -11.48
CA GLY A 667 -30.69 -13.13 -11.55
C GLY A 667 -31.68 -14.08 -10.85
N GLN A 668 -32.96 -13.70 -10.84
CA GLN A 668 -34.05 -14.50 -10.24
C GLN A 668 -34.32 -15.82 -10.98
N GLU A 669 -33.91 -15.91 -12.24
CA GLU A 669 -34.09 -17.11 -13.04
C GLU A 669 -33.19 -18.25 -12.54
N THR A 670 -31.89 -18.00 -12.38
CA THR A 670 -30.96 -19.00 -11.84
C THR A 670 -31.34 -19.43 -10.42
N ALA A 671 -31.84 -18.51 -9.59
CA ALA A 671 -32.36 -18.83 -8.26
C ALA A 671 -33.55 -19.82 -8.30
N ARG A 672 -34.48 -19.62 -9.25
CA ARG A 672 -35.61 -20.54 -9.49
C ARG A 672 -35.13 -21.90 -10.00
N THR A 673 -34.19 -21.92 -10.95
CA THR A 673 -33.58 -23.14 -11.47
C THR A 673 -32.91 -23.96 -10.36
N LEU A 674 -32.12 -23.31 -9.48
CA LEU A 674 -31.51 -23.97 -8.33
C LEU A 674 -32.55 -24.60 -7.39
N ALA A 675 -33.59 -23.84 -7.03
CA ALA A 675 -34.67 -24.33 -6.17
C ALA A 675 -35.39 -25.53 -6.79
N GLN A 676 -35.69 -25.47 -8.09
CA GLN A 676 -36.34 -26.55 -8.82
C GLN A 676 -35.47 -27.81 -8.87
N LEU A 677 -34.19 -27.70 -9.23
CA LEU A 677 -33.28 -28.85 -9.36
C LEU A 677 -33.03 -29.55 -8.03
N LEU A 678 -32.76 -28.78 -6.96
CA LEU A 678 -32.60 -29.34 -5.61
C LEU A 678 -33.92 -29.90 -5.07
N GLY A 679 -35.05 -29.27 -5.40
CA GLY A 679 -36.37 -29.79 -5.09
C GLY A 679 -36.63 -31.15 -5.74
N LEU A 680 -36.30 -31.29 -7.03
CA LEU A 680 -36.39 -32.55 -7.77
C LEU A 680 -35.51 -33.63 -7.17
N LEU A 681 -34.24 -33.33 -6.85
CA LEU A 681 -33.36 -34.28 -6.19
C LEU A 681 -33.90 -34.72 -4.82
N SER A 682 -34.58 -33.85 -4.09
CA SER A 682 -35.05 -34.17 -2.74
C SER A 682 -36.20 -35.19 -2.67
N ILE A 683 -36.87 -35.43 -3.80
CA ILE A 683 -37.96 -36.42 -3.95
C ILE A 683 -37.56 -37.69 -4.71
N MET A 684 -36.30 -37.81 -5.12
CA MET A 684 -35.80 -39.01 -5.82
C MET A 684 -35.51 -40.15 -4.83
N GLU A 685 -35.56 -41.39 -5.33
CA GLU A 685 -35.27 -42.60 -4.53
C GLU A 685 -33.76 -42.81 -4.36
N PHE A 686 -33.16 -42.13 -3.38
CA PHE A 686 -31.83 -42.43 -2.86
C PHE A 686 -31.70 -42.08 -1.37
N GLU A 687 -30.72 -42.70 -0.69
CA GLU A 687 -30.48 -42.47 0.74
C GLU A 687 -30.11 -41.01 1.01
N GLY A 688 -30.89 -40.34 1.87
CA GLY A 688 -30.66 -38.96 2.30
C GLY A 688 -31.30 -37.86 1.46
N ALA A 689 -32.04 -38.18 0.39
CA ALA A 689 -32.64 -37.21 -0.55
C ALA A 689 -33.35 -36.00 0.13
N GLY A 690 -34.18 -36.26 1.15
CA GLY A 690 -34.94 -35.21 1.85
C GLY A 690 -34.08 -34.13 2.53
N GLN A 691 -32.77 -34.35 2.73
CA GLN A 691 -31.87 -33.35 3.31
C GLN A 691 -31.60 -32.17 2.37
N LEU A 692 -31.76 -32.34 1.05
CA LEU A 692 -31.52 -31.31 0.04
C LEU A 692 -32.57 -30.18 0.04
N GLY A 693 -33.76 -30.42 0.61
CA GLY A 693 -34.83 -29.42 0.64
C GLY A 693 -34.44 -28.13 1.38
N LYS A 694 -33.70 -28.23 2.48
CA LYS A 694 -33.20 -27.04 3.21
C LYS A 694 -32.15 -26.27 2.42
N VAL A 695 -31.30 -26.99 1.69
CA VAL A 695 -30.26 -26.41 0.83
C VAL A 695 -30.90 -25.64 -0.33
N ALA A 696 -32.01 -26.16 -0.89
CA ALA A 696 -32.77 -25.51 -1.96
C ALA A 696 -33.19 -24.09 -1.58
N THR A 697 -33.81 -23.92 -0.40
CA THR A 697 -34.23 -22.59 0.10
C THR A 697 -33.02 -21.69 0.29
N GLN A 698 -32.02 -22.14 1.06
CA GLN A 698 -30.85 -21.33 1.39
C GLN A 698 -30.08 -20.86 0.15
N TRP A 699 -29.83 -21.75 -0.82
CA TRP A 699 -29.08 -21.39 -2.03
C TRP A 699 -29.90 -20.50 -2.96
N SER A 700 -31.20 -20.73 -3.06
CA SER A 700 -32.07 -19.86 -3.87
C SER A 700 -32.12 -18.43 -3.33
N ASP A 701 -32.17 -18.25 -2.00
CA ASP A 701 -32.14 -16.94 -1.36
C ASP A 701 -30.81 -16.22 -1.61
N LEU A 702 -29.69 -16.93 -1.48
CA LEU A 702 -28.36 -16.35 -1.78
C LEU A 702 -28.25 -15.94 -3.25
N ALA A 703 -28.65 -16.82 -4.18
CA ALA A 703 -28.60 -16.55 -5.61
C ALA A 703 -29.51 -15.38 -6.02
N ALA A 704 -30.72 -15.27 -5.44
CA ALA A 704 -31.65 -14.17 -5.70
C ALA A 704 -31.10 -12.81 -5.26
N ASN A 705 -30.23 -12.80 -4.25
CA ASN A 705 -29.55 -11.61 -3.73
C ASN A 705 -28.16 -11.40 -4.34
N GLU A 706 -27.78 -12.14 -5.39
CA GLU A 706 -26.45 -12.09 -6.03
C GLU A 706 -25.29 -12.30 -5.02
N GLN A 707 -25.53 -13.14 -4.01
CA GLN A 707 -24.52 -13.53 -3.04
C GLN A 707 -23.89 -14.87 -3.44
N PRO A 708 -22.59 -15.06 -3.18
CA PRO A 708 -21.94 -16.35 -3.43
C PRO A 708 -22.57 -17.44 -2.55
N LEU A 709 -22.76 -18.64 -3.12
CA LEU A 709 -23.24 -19.79 -2.36
C LEU A 709 -22.15 -20.25 -1.40
N LEU A 710 -20.89 -20.22 -1.85
CA LEU A 710 -19.71 -20.46 -1.02
C LEU A 710 -18.94 -19.16 -0.73
N ARG A 711 -19.12 -18.65 0.49
CA ARG A 711 -18.50 -17.38 0.94
C ARG A 711 -16.99 -17.54 1.17
N CYS A 712 -16.23 -16.53 0.75
CA CYS A 712 -14.82 -16.32 1.13
C CYS A 712 -14.64 -14.87 1.61
N ALA A 713 -13.57 -14.61 2.37
CA ALA A 713 -13.14 -13.24 2.71
C ALA A 713 -13.03 -12.33 1.48
N CYS A 714 -12.61 -12.89 0.34
CA CYS A 714 -12.43 -12.20 -0.93
C CYS A 714 -13.72 -11.67 -1.58
N THR A 715 -14.89 -12.16 -1.16
CA THR A 715 -16.19 -11.84 -1.80
C THR A 715 -17.28 -11.52 -0.80
N GLU A 716 -16.91 -11.35 0.47
CA GLU A 716 -17.83 -11.05 1.55
C GLU A 716 -18.66 -9.78 1.28
N GLN A 717 -18.11 -8.84 0.50
CA GLN A 717 -18.75 -7.57 0.18
C GLN A 717 -19.65 -7.61 -1.07
N LEU A 718 -19.67 -8.73 -1.82
CA LEU A 718 -20.54 -8.91 -2.98
C LEU A 718 -21.99 -9.07 -2.54
N GLY A 719 -22.93 -8.40 -3.22
CA GLY A 719 -24.37 -8.50 -2.94
C GLY A 719 -24.85 -7.85 -1.64
N ARG A 720 -23.96 -7.42 -0.72
CA ARG A 720 -24.32 -6.78 0.56
C ARG A 720 -24.57 -5.25 0.49
N ARG A 721 -24.30 -4.62 -0.66
CA ARG A 721 -24.30 -3.15 -0.83
C ARG A 721 -25.52 -2.60 -1.59
N ARG A 722 -26.65 -3.32 -1.60
CA ARG A 722 -27.91 -2.81 -2.19
C ARG A 722 -28.68 -1.97 -1.19
#